data_AF-G8XZ52-F1
#
_entry.id   AF-G8XZ52-F1
#
_cell.length_a   1.000
_cell.length_b   1.000
_cell.length_c   1.000
_cell.angle_alpha   90.00
_cell.angle_beta   90.00
_cell.angle_gamma   90.00
#
_symmetry.space_group_name_H-M   'P 1'
#
loop_
_entity.id
_entity.type
_entity.pdbx_description
1 polymer ?
#
loop_
_entity_poly.entity_id
_entity_poly.type
_entity_poly.pdbx_seq_one_letter_code
_entity_poly.pdbx_strand_id
1 'polypeptide(L)'
;MIRHGWRSRWVSRRIRMPSSTQMLSVGVRCMRNDNDFKDNNSMSQTNENKSMATIIKDFIKNEASMLGHNILRKEELIRSSDEVYLDEAFEIEFVGLDQEIKDKLEKAAGPFNKLILCLSFHPTRMTPLMYSYYYEQTGEDIDEETRLLLLRRLVFHREYEQFWKIALGVEPSISELEEISDVLMNELQHTSSTYIGLVDSLLCLEKSVSNRTIFLTILDNLTYNHGVDRNYVLSILDELSSSSSNKNPVHYEIPRSNPNDLKHQVLYIYDLRKKIELDINNKSQLQSLIDNIIQDPSLPKGLLSQILPISKLSTFNTDEQILNYRRARDKESRILDFLLNSTYLKDFSLEVTNCDACWILSWAKPSQADLIYTLFDHKIDYSSYPDSRYLVNKLAYLLLEHESNENLKDLVIKNYLLIDSKYLYLALKATFYSSEAQFSELMKTVESHPIIFQESAFFDDFINDIIKDPTVQANHRFILNIVKTTSNSDITSSIAAIILRQIKYTELEKRLPGEFYKELLESQLSSYITIEAARSILLRRKLYDDDLLCLLIDKVFERSWNKSKLVLEGKLDQSQVGLHDFPGLLRMSPAESRAKFHNRIRAFGQCISLLDSDRISSILNTFSRYVDSPSFTFVTSDKGRKYVKDRLVDETMRFISKSSKHDVRLGLTKMKDVISKLQCNSGRSQLRLYMQLVKNDPQKSIELLHNYKDRKSYLTNEIIRGISSGILLTTKLDQKERLVLFIRFRNEMGVLGYKNKVGKSTAIELLNLVSALAEHERMDFEHLFDFVSRYTESKHIPAYIRRKFADRLRAARDKSKGL
;
A
#
# COMPACT_ATOMS: atom_id res chain seq x y z
N MET A 1 8.92 31.97 -42.53
CA MET A 1 9.29 31.00 -41.47
C MET A 1 8.32 31.15 -40.32
N ILE A 2 7.45 30.16 -40.15
CA ILE A 2 6.20 30.23 -39.39
C ILE A 2 6.47 29.89 -37.91
N ARG A 3 6.02 30.79 -37.03
CA ARG A 3 5.92 30.61 -35.57
C ARG A 3 4.69 29.73 -35.26
N HIS A 4 4.83 28.71 -34.43
CA HIS A 4 3.70 28.18 -33.66
C HIS A 4 4.00 28.15 -32.16
N GLY A 5 3.29 29.03 -31.45
CA GLY A 5 3.17 29.01 -30.01
C GLY A 5 2.13 27.99 -29.58
N TRP A 6 2.48 27.18 -28.59
CA TRP A 6 1.57 26.26 -27.93
C TRP A 6 0.70 27.03 -26.91
N ARG A 7 -0.59 27.16 -27.23
CA ARG A 7 -1.64 27.56 -26.28
C ARG A 7 -2.21 26.29 -25.64
N SER A 8 -2.04 26.15 -24.33
CA SER A 8 -2.71 25.15 -23.51
C SER A 8 -4.21 25.48 -23.39
N ARG A 9 -5.06 24.60 -23.95
CA ARG A 9 -6.51 24.60 -23.70
C ARG A 9 -6.79 23.84 -22.40
N TRP A 10 -7.43 24.52 -21.47
CA TRP A 10 -8.10 23.93 -20.32
C TRP A 10 -9.34 23.18 -20.81
N VAL A 11 -9.38 21.86 -20.61
CA VAL A 11 -10.57 21.03 -20.76
C VAL A 11 -11.14 20.76 -19.37
N SER A 12 -12.41 21.13 -19.18
CA SER A 12 -13.22 20.82 -18.01
C SER A 12 -13.30 19.30 -17.80
N ARG A 13 -12.64 18.79 -16.75
CA ARG A 13 -12.88 17.43 -16.25
C ARG A 13 -14.24 17.38 -15.56
N ARG A 14 -15.26 16.83 -16.23
CA ARG A 14 -16.40 16.20 -15.55
C ARG A 14 -15.92 14.85 -15.02
N ILE A 15 -16.04 14.68 -13.71
CA ILE A 15 -15.82 13.42 -13.01
C ILE A 15 -16.95 12.47 -13.44
N ARG A 16 -16.63 11.44 -14.23
CA ARG A 16 -17.44 10.22 -14.35
C ARG A 16 -16.83 9.19 -13.39
N MET A 17 -17.68 8.61 -12.55
CA MET A 17 -17.29 7.48 -11.69
C MET A 17 -16.89 6.27 -12.55
N PRO A 18 -15.88 5.49 -12.17
CA PRO A 18 -15.60 4.22 -12.82
C PRO A 18 -16.55 3.14 -12.28
N SER A 19 -17.29 2.50 -13.19
CA SER A 19 -17.97 1.23 -12.97
C SER A 19 -16.93 0.12 -12.87
N SER A 20 -16.89 -0.55 -11.71
CA SER A 20 -16.09 -1.74 -11.44
C SER A 20 -16.77 -2.97 -12.07
N THR A 21 -16.36 -3.36 -13.27
CA THR A 21 -16.53 -4.74 -13.77
C THR A 21 -15.57 -4.98 -14.94
N GLN A 22 -14.39 -5.53 -14.65
CA GLN A 22 -13.58 -6.26 -15.63
C GLN A 22 -13.19 -7.59 -14.99
N MET A 23 -14.08 -8.58 -15.19
CA MET A 23 -13.72 -9.98 -15.11
C MET A 23 -12.81 -10.31 -16.28
N LEU A 24 -11.75 -11.06 -15.98
CA LEU A 24 -10.88 -11.72 -16.93
C LEU A 24 -11.73 -12.62 -17.84
N SER A 25 -11.77 -12.26 -19.13
CA SER A 25 -12.31 -13.10 -20.20
C SER A 25 -11.31 -14.20 -20.53
N VAL A 26 -11.53 -15.41 -20.03
CA VAL A 26 -10.94 -16.62 -20.62
C VAL A 26 -11.74 -16.92 -21.88
N GLY A 27 -11.09 -16.78 -23.04
CA GLY A 27 -11.69 -17.02 -24.34
C GLY A 27 -11.91 -18.50 -24.58
N VAL A 28 -13.18 -18.93 -24.58
CA VAL A 28 -13.57 -20.21 -25.17
C VAL A 28 -13.54 -20.05 -26.70
N ARG A 29 -12.46 -20.54 -27.30
CA ARG A 29 -12.27 -20.61 -28.75
C ARG A 29 -12.95 -21.92 -29.22
N CYS A 30 -14.24 -21.85 -29.55
CA CYS A 30 -14.91 -22.97 -30.25
C CYS A 30 -14.36 -23.07 -31.67
N MET A 31 -13.56 -24.12 -31.92
CA MET A 31 -13.22 -24.55 -33.26
C MET A 31 -14.46 -25.10 -33.96
N ARG A 32 -14.76 -24.54 -35.13
CA ARG A 32 -15.62 -25.16 -36.14
C ARG A 32 -14.91 -26.40 -36.67
N ASN A 33 -15.53 -27.56 -36.55
CA ASN A 33 -15.29 -28.68 -37.45
C ASN A 33 -16.59 -28.94 -38.21
N ASP A 34 -16.56 -28.63 -39.50
CA ASP A 34 -17.46 -29.19 -40.49
C ASP A 34 -16.94 -30.59 -40.84
N ASN A 35 -17.74 -31.64 -40.59
CA ASN A 35 -18.06 -32.70 -41.56
C ASN A 35 -18.93 -33.78 -40.93
N ASP A 36 -20.11 -33.94 -41.54
CA ASP A 36 -20.89 -35.15 -41.78
C ASP A 36 -20.96 -36.23 -40.69
N PHE A 37 -22.11 -36.30 -40.02
CA PHE A 37 -22.81 -37.58 -39.86
C PHE A 37 -24.32 -37.37 -39.95
N LYS A 38 -24.90 -38.04 -40.95
CA LYS A 38 -26.33 -38.17 -41.19
C LYS A 38 -26.99 -39.10 -40.17
N ASP A 39 -28.27 -38.82 -39.98
CA ASP A 39 -29.34 -39.74 -39.58
C ASP A 39 -29.25 -40.41 -38.20
N ASN A 40 -30.04 -39.89 -37.25
CA ASN A 40 -31.17 -40.68 -36.76
C ASN A 40 -32.28 -39.81 -36.15
N ASN A 41 -33.40 -39.78 -36.87
CA ASN A 41 -34.71 -39.35 -36.41
C ASN A 41 -35.16 -40.19 -35.20
N SER A 42 -35.56 -39.53 -34.12
CA SER A 42 -36.92 -39.63 -33.55
C SER A 42 -37.02 -39.06 -32.14
N MET A 43 -37.36 -37.77 -32.03
CA MET A 43 -38.29 -37.32 -30.99
C MET A 43 -38.97 -36.01 -31.41
N SER A 44 -40.18 -36.20 -31.92
CA SER A 44 -41.33 -35.29 -31.98
C SER A 44 -41.08 -33.79 -31.87
N GLN A 45 -41.28 -33.14 -33.02
CA GLN A 45 -41.79 -31.79 -33.14
C GLN A 45 -43.03 -31.59 -32.24
N THR A 46 -42.89 -30.76 -31.21
CA THR A 46 -43.92 -29.78 -30.78
C THR A 46 -43.21 -28.70 -29.97
N ASN A 47 -42.98 -27.53 -30.57
CA ASN A 47 -42.93 -26.22 -29.90
C ASN A 47 -42.59 -25.14 -30.92
N GLU A 48 -43.55 -24.82 -31.78
CA GLU A 48 -43.56 -23.56 -32.52
C GLU A 48 -43.90 -22.41 -31.55
N ASN A 49 -43.12 -21.33 -31.62
CA ASN A 49 -43.36 -20.00 -31.03
C ASN A 49 -43.54 -19.92 -29.50
N LYS A 50 -42.60 -20.48 -28.73
CA LYS A 50 -42.41 -20.04 -27.34
C LYS A 50 -41.72 -18.67 -27.33
N SER A 51 -42.41 -17.64 -26.84
CA SER A 51 -41.84 -16.32 -26.54
C SER A 51 -40.52 -16.45 -25.77
N MET A 52 -39.56 -15.56 -26.02
CA MET A 52 -38.27 -15.53 -25.30
C MET A 52 -38.45 -15.51 -23.78
N ALA A 53 -39.55 -14.93 -23.30
CA ALA A 53 -39.91 -14.95 -21.88
C ALA A 53 -40.21 -16.37 -21.37
N THR A 54 -40.83 -17.22 -22.19
CA THR A 54 -41.12 -18.63 -21.87
C THR A 54 -39.84 -19.47 -21.91
N ILE A 55 -38.91 -19.18 -22.82
CA ILE A 55 -37.59 -19.85 -22.89
C ILE A 55 -36.76 -19.49 -21.65
N ILE A 56 -36.71 -18.22 -21.27
CA ILE A 56 -36.01 -17.77 -20.06
C ILE A 56 -36.67 -18.35 -18.80
N LYS A 57 -38.00 -18.44 -18.79
CA LYS A 57 -38.74 -19.03 -17.67
C LYS A 57 -38.50 -20.53 -17.56
N ASP A 58 -38.45 -21.26 -18.68
CA ASP A 58 -38.15 -22.69 -18.73
C ASP A 58 -36.67 -22.94 -18.34
N PHE A 59 -35.74 -22.06 -18.75
CA PHE A 59 -34.34 -22.09 -18.33
C PHE A 59 -34.18 -21.84 -16.83
N ILE A 60 -34.79 -20.78 -16.28
CA ILE A 60 -34.77 -20.50 -14.83
C ILE A 60 -35.43 -21.63 -14.05
N LYS A 61 -36.50 -22.23 -14.58
CA LYS A 61 -37.19 -23.35 -13.93
C LYS A 61 -36.33 -24.62 -13.94
N ASN A 62 -35.61 -24.89 -15.03
CA ASN A 62 -34.66 -26.01 -15.10
C ASN A 62 -33.44 -25.77 -14.20
N GLU A 63 -32.87 -24.57 -14.19
CA GLU A 63 -31.77 -24.21 -13.28
C GLU A 63 -32.19 -24.22 -11.82
N ALA A 64 -33.36 -23.68 -11.49
CA ALA A 64 -33.91 -23.73 -10.13
C ALA A 64 -34.27 -25.16 -9.71
N SER A 65 -34.68 -26.02 -10.65
CA SER A 65 -34.93 -27.45 -10.40
C SER A 65 -33.62 -28.23 -10.21
N MET A 66 -32.56 -27.91 -10.98
CA MET A 66 -31.22 -28.47 -10.82
C MET A 66 -30.59 -28.03 -9.50
N LEU A 67 -30.71 -26.75 -9.15
CA LEU A 67 -30.33 -26.21 -7.84
C LEU A 67 -31.15 -26.84 -6.72
N GLY A 68 -32.46 -27.00 -6.90
CA GLY A 68 -33.35 -27.67 -5.96
C GLY A 68 -32.97 -29.14 -5.75
N HIS A 69 -32.69 -29.88 -6.82
CA HIS A 69 -32.19 -31.25 -6.73
C HIS A 69 -30.80 -31.31 -6.10
N ASN A 70 -29.91 -30.37 -6.39
CA ASN A 70 -28.58 -30.31 -5.76
C ASN A 70 -28.66 -29.93 -4.27
N ILE A 71 -29.62 -29.09 -3.88
CA ILE A 71 -29.89 -28.73 -2.48
C ILE A 71 -30.52 -29.91 -1.74
N LEU A 72 -31.49 -30.61 -2.34
CA LEU A 72 -32.11 -31.81 -1.78
C LEU A 72 -31.12 -32.97 -1.68
N ARG A 73 -30.25 -33.15 -2.68
CA ARG A 73 -29.15 -34.13 -2.65
C ARG A 73 -28.11 -33.75 -1.60
N LYS A 74 -27.86 -32.44 -1.39
CA LYS A 74 -27.08 -31.93 -0.25
C LYS A 74 -27.77 -32.20 1.08
N GLU A 75 -29.09 -32.01 1.20
CA GLU A 75 -29.83 -32.32 2.42
C GLU A 75 -29.90 -33.82 2.71
N GLU A 76 -29.97 -34.67 1.69
CA GLU A 76 -29.87 -36.14 1.82
C GLU A 76 -28.45 -36.59 2.18
N LEU A 77 -27.40 -35.97 1.61
CA LEU A 77 -26.00 -36.17 2.02
C LEU A 77 -25.76 -35.68 3.44
N ILE A 78 -26.27 -34.51 3.82
CA ILE A 78 -26.14 -33.94 5.17
C ILE A 78 -26.93 -34.75 6.21
N ARG A 79 -28.08 -35.34 5.83
CA ARG A 79 -28.87 -36.23 6.72
C ARG A 79 -28.36 -37.67 6.78
N SER A 80 -27.44 -38.06 5.90
CA SER A 80 -26.76 -39.37 5.93
C SER A 80 -25.30 -39.28 6.38
N SER A 81 -24.79 -38.09 6.65
CA SER A 81 -23.42 -37.81 7.10
C SER A 81 -23.37 -37.23 8.52
N ASP A 82 -24.26 -37.67 9.42
CA ASP A 82 -24.02 -37.48 10.84
C ASP A 82 -22.80 -38.35 11.21
N GLU A 83 -21.68 -37.67 11.50
CA GLU A 83 -20.34 -38.18 11.83
C GLU A 83 -19.46 -38.68 10.66
N VAL A 84 -19.14 -37.80 9.70
CA VAL A 84 -17.82 -37.92 9.05
C VAL A 84 -16.79 -37.48 10.08
N TYR A 85 -16.13 -38.44 10.73
CA TYR A 85 -14.87 -38.19 11.42
C TYR A 85 -13.98 -37.44 10.43
N LEU A 86 -13.76 -36.14 10.67
CA LEU A 86 -12.63 -35.45 10.07
C LEU A 86 -11.40 -36.24 10.55
N ASP A 87 -10.74 -36.89 9.61
CA ASP A 87 -9.49 -37.59 9.87
C ASP A 87 -8.56 -36.63 10.61
N GLU A 88 -8.19 -36.97 11.84
CA GLU A 88 -7.37 -36.13 12.72
C GLU A 88 -6.05 -35.74 12.04
N ALA A 89 -5.53 -36.58 11.13
CA ALA A 89 -4.38 -36.28 10.30
C ALA A 89 -4.64 -35.15 9.29
N PHE A 90 -5.81 -35.16 8.64
CA PHE A 90 -6.24 -34.07 7.76
C PHE A 90 -6.38 -32.76 8.55
N GLU A 91 -7.00 -32.78 9.74
CA GLU A 91 -7.13 -31.56 10.56
C GLU A 91 -5.77 -30.98 10.95
N ILE A 92 -4.81 -31.82 11.34
CA ILE A 92 -3.44 -31.37 11.67
C ILE A 92 -2.81 -30.66 10.49
N GLU A 93 -2.89 -31.24 9.29
CA GLU A 93 -2.31 -30.66 8.08
C GLU A 93 -3.06 -29.42 7.61
N PHE A 94 -4.40 -29.45 7.64
CA PHE A 94 -5.24 -28.32 7.32
C PHE A 94 -4.98 -27.12 8.25
N VAL A 95 -4.77 -27.37 9.54
CA VAL A 95 -4.39 -26.33 10.52
C VAL A 95 -2.99 -25.77 10.23
N GLY A 96 -2.09 -26.55 9.63
CA GLY A 96 -0.75 -26.12 9.22
C GLY A 96 -0.69 -25.22 7.98
N LEU A 97 -1.75 -25.18 7.16
CA LEU A 97 -1.78 -24.40 5.92
C LEU A 97 -1.76 -22.88 6.15
N ASP A 98 -1.31 -22.12 5.15
CA ASP A 98 -1.44 -20.66 5.14
C ASP A 98 -2.92 -20.25 5.24
N GLN A 99 -3.24 -19.22 6.03
CA GLN A 99 -4.63 -18.75 6.21
C GLN A 99 -5.31 -18.40 4.87
N GLU A 100 -4.57 -17.84 3.92
CA GLU A 100 -5.10 -17.53 2.58
C GLU A 100 -5.56 -18.81 1.84
N ILE A 101 -4.79 -19.89 1.96
CA ILE A 101 -5.11 -21.19 1.36
C ILE A 101 -6.34 -21.78 2.05
N LYS A 102 -6.38 -21.74 3.39
CA LYS A 102 -7.55 -22.20 4.16
C LYS A 102 -8.82 -21.47 3.74
N ASP A 103 -8.79 -20.14 3.72
CA ASP A 103 -9.93 -19.32 3.33
C ASP A 103 -10.42 -19.64 1.91
N LYS A 104 -9.48 -19.90 0.97
CA LYS A 104 -9.82 -20.30 -0.40
C LYS A 104 -10.44 -21.69 -0.44
N LEU A 105 -9.88 -22.65 0.29
CA LEU A 105 -10.40 -24.03 0.37
C LEU A 105 -11.77 -24.09 1.04
N GLU A 106 -12.00 -23.32 2.10
CA GLU A 106 -13.30 -23.23 2.78
C GLU A 106 -14.38 -22.62 1.88
N LYS A 107 -14.01 -21.65 1.03
CA LYS A 107 -14.92 -21.01 0.07
C LYS A 107 -15.19 -21.87 -1.16
N ALA A 108 -14.31 -22.81 -1.49
CA ALA A 108 -14.47 -23.67 -2.65
C ALA A 108 -15.61 -24.68 -2.46
N ALA A 109 -16.49 -24.77 -3.47
CA ALA A 109 -17.71 -25.58 -3.40
C ALA A 109 -17.43 -27.05 -3.75
N GLY A 110 -17.52 -27.95 -2.77
CA GLY A 110 -17.43 -29.39 -2.97
C GLY A 110 -15.98 -29.94 -3.12
N PRO A 111 -15.79 -31.26 -3.01
CA PRO A 111 -14.45 -31.88 -2.98
C PRO A 111 -13.65 -31.69 -4.27
N PHE A 112 -14.27 -31.81 -5.44
CA PHE A 112 -13.59 -31.64 -6.73
C PHE A 112 -12.95 -30.25 -6.89
N ASN A 113 -13.70 -29.19 -6.60
CA ASN A 113 -13.17 -27.82 -6.67
C ASN A 113 -12.08 -27.58 -5.64
N LYS A 114 -12.16 -28.23 -4.47
CA LYS A 114 -11.10 -28.18 -3.46
C LYS A 114 -9.85 -28.92 -3.93
N LEU A 115 -9.99 -30.07 -4.60
CA LEU A 115 -8.89 -30.80 -5.24
C LEU A 115 -8.21 -29.94 -6.31
N ILE A 116 -8.97 -29.39 -7.27
CA ILE A 116 -8.42 -28.48 -8.30
C ILE A 116 -7.69 -27.31 -7.66
N LEU A 117 -8.32 -26.70 -6.65
CA LEU A 117 -7.71 -25.57 -5.94
C LEU A 117 -6.42 -25.99 -5.24
N CYS A 118 -6.38 -27.13 -4.56
CA CYS A 118 -5.16 -27.69 -4.01
C CYS A 118 -4.09 -27.84 -5.10
N LEU A 119 -4.40 -28.52 -6.21
CA LEU A 119 -3.47 -28.80 -7.31
C LEU A 119 -2.96 -27.53 -8.01
N SER A 120 -3.74 -26.46 -7.99
CA SER A 120 -3.38 -25.14 -8.53
C SER A 120 -2.28 -24.44 -7.72
N PHE A 121 -2.12 -24.78 -6.44
CA PHE A 121 -0.99 -24.30 -5.65
C PHE A 121 0.29 -25.07 -6.01
N HIS A 122 1.43 -24.41 -5.81
CA HIS A 122 2.72 -25.07 -5.92
C HIS A 122 2.82 -26.20 -4.88
N PRO A 123 3.37 -27.38 -5.21
CA PRO A 123 3.40 -28.55 -4.33
C PRO A 123 4.12 -28.28 -3.01
N THR A 124 5.01 -27.31 -2.96
CA THR A 124 5.70 -26.93 -1.72
C THR A 124 4.79 -26.27 -0.68
N ARG A 125 3.62 -25.77 -1.10
CA ARG A 125 2.63 -25.10 -0.24
C ARG A 125 1.52 -26.01 0.28
N MET A 126 1.51 -27.26 -0.17
CA MET A 126 0.37 -28.15 0.03
C MET A 126 0.90 -29.55 0.27
N THR A 127 0.39 -30.21 1.29
CA THR A 127 0.87 -31.55 1.61
C THR A 127 0.18 -32.58 0.73
N PRO A 128 0.85 -33.70 0.40
CA PRO A 128 0.27 -34.69 -0.49
C PRO A 128 -1.01 -35.31 0.10
N LEU A 129 -1.16 -35.29 1.43
CA LEU A 129 -2.38 -35.70 2.14
C LEU A 129 -3.61 -34.92 1.67
N MET A 130 -3.45 -33.61 1.43
CA MET A 130 -4.56 -32.74 1.03
C MET A 130 -5.12 -33.13 -0.35
N TYR A 131 -4.25 -33.45 -1.31
CA TYR A 131 -4.71 -33.91 -2.62
C TYR A 131 -5.36 -35.29 -2.53
N SER A 132 -4.74 -36.23 -1.83
CA SER A 132 -5.26 -37.60 -1.68
C SER A 132 -6.64 -37.59 -1.02
N TYR A 133 -6.82 -36.82 0.05
CA TYR A 133 -8.10 -36.69 0.75
C TYR A 133 -9.21 -36.17 -0.17
N TYR A 134 -8.98 -35.07 -0.89
CA TYR A 134 -10.01 -34.53 -1.78
C TYR A 134 -10.23 -35.38 -3.03
N TYR A 135 -9.21 -36.09 -3.51
CA TYR A 135 -9.34 -37.07 -4.59
C TYR A 135 -10.25 -38.22 -4.18
N GLU A 136 -10.02 -38.83 -3.01
CA GLU A 136 -10.84 -39.92 -2.48
C GLU A 136 -12.31 -39.50 -2.27
N GLN A 137 -12.55 -38.24 -1.89
CA GLN A 137 -13.91 -37.70 -1.76
C GLN A 137 -14.60 -37.34 -3.07
N THR A 138 -13.84 -37.19 -4.16
CA THR A 138 -14.39 -36.82 -5.47
C THR A 138 -14.96 -38.04 -6.20
N GLY A 139 -14.42 -39.24 -5.95
CA GLY A 139 -14.73 -40.46 -6.71
C GLY A 139 -13.86 -40.62 -7.96
N GLU A 140 -14.17 -41.62 -8.79
CA GLU A 140 -13.35 -42.03 -9.95
C GLU A 140 -13.47 -41.13 -11.19
N ASP A 141 -14.45 -40.20 -11.24
CA ASP A 141 -14.69 -39.33 -12.39
C ASP A 141 -13.92 -38.00 -12.29
N ILE A 142 -12.59 -38.02 -12.48
CA ILE A 142 -11.80 -36.81 -12.73
C ILE A 142 -11.38 -36.71 -14.20
N ASP A 143 -11.33 -35.50 -14.73
CA ASP A 143 -10.83 -35.29 -16.09
C ASP A 143 -9.32 -35.58 -16.17
N GLU A 144 -8.87 -35.94 -17.38
CA GLU A 144 -7.51 -36.41 -17.62
C GLU A 144 -6.45 -35.34 -17.30
N GLU A 145 -6.73 -34.06 -17.55
CA GLU A 145 -5.80 -32.97 -17.24
C GLU A 145 -5.58 -32.84 -15.72
N THR A 146 -6.66 -32.90 -14.94
CA THR A 146 -6.62 -32.92 -13.48
C THR A 146 -5.90 -34.17 -12.96
N ARG A 147 -6.13 -35.33 -13.58
CA ARG A 147 -5.46 -36.61 -13.23
C ARG A 147 -3.95 -36.51 -13.42
N LEU A 148 -3.50 -36.06 -14.60
CA LEU A 148 -2.07 -35.90 -14.90
C LEU A 148 -1.40 -34.88 -13.97
N LEU A 149 -2.11 -33.80 -13.63
CA LEU A 149 -1.61 -32.82 -12.66
C LEU A 149 -1.46 -33.42 -11.27
N LEU A 150 -2.44 -34.21 -10.79
CA LEU A 150 -2.35 -34.94 -9.53
C LEU A 150 -1.16 -35.90 -9.51
N LEU A 151 -0.98 -36.67 -10.59
CA LEU A 151 0.16 -37.57 -10.75
C LEU A 151 1.49 -36.81 -10.67
N ARG A 152 1.62 -35.66 -11.32
CA ARG A 152 2.80 -34.78 -11.17
C ARG A 152 3.05 -34.38 -9.72
N ARG A 153 2.00 -33.97 -8.98
CA ARG A 153 2.14 -33.60 -7.56
C ARG A 153 2.59 -34.78 -6.70
N LEU A 154 2.07 -35.98 -6.95
CA LEU A 154 2.48 -37.18 -6.21
C LEU A 154 3.94 -37.57 -6.49
N VAL A 155 4.40 -37.44 -7.74
CA VAL A 155 5.83 -37.64 -8.08
C VAL A 155 6.71 -36.62 -7.37
N PHE A 156 6.31 -35.35 -7.35
CA PHE A 156 7.04 -34.31 -6.63
C PHE A 156 7.20 -34.64 -5.14
N HIS A 157 6.13 -35.12 -4.49
CA HIS A 157 6.15 -35.52 -3.08
C HIS A 157 6.71 -36.93 -2.84
N ARG A 158 7.18 -37.62 -3.89
CA ARG A 158 7.71 -39.00 -3.84
C ARG A 158 6.70 -40.02 -3.30
N GLU A 159 5.41 -39.77 -3.50
CA GLU A 159 4.29 -40.65 -3.13
C GLU A 159 4.02 -41.66 -4.25
N TYR A 160 5.05 -42.44 -4.61
CA TYR A 160 5.01 -43.32 -5.78
C TYR A 160 3.98 -44.45 -5.68
N GLU A 161 3.68 -44.90 -4.46
CA GLU A 161 2.68 -45.93 -4.21
C GLU A 161 1.28 -45.44 -4.58
N GLN A 162 0.91 -44.24 -4.11
CA GLN A 162 -0.36 -43.60 -4.48
C GLN A 162 -0.38 -43.18 -5.95
N PHE A 163 0.77 -42.72 -6.49
CA PHE A 163 0.91 -42.43 -7.92
C PHE A 163 0.53 -43.64 -8.77
N TRP A 164 1.10 -44.81 -8.51
CA TRP A 164 0.78 -46.01 -9.30
C TRP A 164 -0.63 -46.52 -9.08
N LYS A 165 -1.16 -46.41 -7.84
CA LYS A 165 -2.55 -46.74 -7.54
C LYS A 165 -3.53 -45.92 -8.39
N ILE A 166 -3.29 -44.61 -8.54
CA ILE A 166 -4.14 -43.72 -9.34
C ILE A 166 -3.87 -43.89 -10.83
N ALA A 167 -2.61 -44.03 -11.22
CA ALA A 167 -2.21 -44.17 -12.62
C ALA A 167 -2.77 -45.45 -13.27
N LEU A 168 -2.90 -46.54 -12.49
CA LEU A 168 -3.35 -47.86 -12.94
C LEU A 168 -4.76 -48.23 -12.45
N GLY A 169 -5.47 -47.31 -11.79
CA GLY A 169 -6.79 -47.57 -11.22
C GLY A 169 -7.86 -47.87 -12.28
N VAL A 170 -7.65 -47.39 -13.51
CA VAL A 170 -8.43 -47.73 -14.72
C VAL A 170 -7.51 -48.54 -15.62
N GLU A 171 -7.99 -49.61 -16.27
CA GLU A 171 -7.18 -50.44 -17.20
C GLU A 171 -6.55 -49.54 -18.28
N PRO A 172 -5.23 -49.23 -18.17
CA PRO A 172 -4.66 -48.17 -18.97
C PRO A 172 -4.30 -48.67 -20.36
N SER A 173 -4.54 -47.84 -21.38
CA SER A 173 -4.06 -48.10 -22.73
C SER A 173 -2.54 -47.93 -22.82
N ILE A 174 -1.91 -48.48 -23.87
CA ILE A 174 -0.46 -48.33 -24.10
C ILE A 174 -0.08 -46.83 -24.23
N SER A 175 -0.92 -46.03 -24.89
CA SER A 175 -0.71 -44.58 -25.03
C SER A 175 -0.74 -43.86 -23.68
N GLU A 176 -1.61 -44.28 -22.77
CA GLU A 176 -1.67 -43.72 -21.42
C GLU A 176 -0.44 -44.12 -20.59
N LEU A 177 0.07 -45.35 -20.77
CA LEU A 177 1.31 -45.78 -20.12
C LEU A 177 2.53 -44.98 -20.60
N GLU A 178 2.58 -44.59 -21.87
CA GLU A 178 3.60 -43.68 -22.41
C GLU A 178 3.49 -42.30 -21.74
N GLU A 179 2.29 -41.71 -21.70
CA GLU A 179 2.06 -40.39 -21.10
C GLU A 179 2.36 -40.37 -19.59
N ILE A 180 1.99 -41.43 -18.85
CA ILE A 180 2.31 -41.59 -17.43
C ILE A 180 3.83 -41.67 -17.21
N SER A 181 4.54 -42.38 -18.11
CA SER A 181 6.01 -42.50 -18.05
C SER A 181 6.68 -41.14 -18.31
N ASP A 182 6.15 -40.36 -19.24
CA ASP A 182 6.62 -39.00 -19.52
C ASP A 182 6.35 -38.06 -18.35
N VAL A 183 5.18 -38.14 -17.71
CA VAL A 183 4.86 -37.37 -16.49
C VAL A 183 5.86 -37.67 -15.38
N LEU A 184 6.13 -38.95 -15.12
CA LEU A 184 7.09 -39.39 -14.11
C LEU A 184 8.48 -38.81 -14.39
N MET A 185 9.00 -39.01 -15.60
CA MET A 185 10.37 -38.60 -15.94
C MET A 185 10.55 -37.09 -15.98
N ASN A 186 9.58 -36.35 -16.53
CA ASN A 186 9.63 -34.89 -16.56
C ASN A 186 9.68 -34.29 -15.15
N GLU A 187 8.87 -34.80 -14.22
CA GLU A 187 8.86 -34.29 -12.85
C GLU A 187 10.11 -34.74 -12.06
N LEU A 188 10.61 -35.96 -12.29
CA LEU A 188 11.88 -36.41 -11.69
C LEU A 188 13.09 -35.60 -12.18
N GLN A 189 13.11 -35.19 -13.45
CA GLN A 189 14.12 -34.29 -13.99
C GLN A 189 13.99 -32.89 -13.37
N HIS A 190 12.76 -32.38 -13.25
CA HIS A 190 12.47 -31.09 -12.63
C HIS A 190 12.95 -31.03 -11.16
N THR A 191 12.75 -32.12 -10.41
CA THR A 191 13.19 -32.24 -9.00
C THR A 191 14.67 -32.64 -8.84
N SER A 192 15.43 -32.81 -9.93
CA SER A 192 16.82 -33.30 -9.92
C SER A 192 16.99 -34.65 -9.20
N SER A 193 15.96 -35.49 -9.22
CA SER A 193 15.91 -36.79 -8.54
C SER A 193 15.71 -37.96 -9.50
N THR A 194 16.21 -37.84 -10.74
CA THR A 194 15.96 -38.78 -11.85
C THR A 194 16.23 -40.23 -11.48
N TYR A 195 17.46 -40.58 -11.07
CA TYR A 195 17.84 -41.98 -10.89
C TYR A 195 17.24 -42.63 -9.64
N ILE A 196 17.33 -41.96 -8.49
CA ILE A 196 16.84 -42.49 -7.21
C ILE A 196 15.31 -42.51 -7.21
N GLY A 197 14.67 -41.45 -7.67
CA GLY A 197 13.21 -41.39 -7.74
C GLY A 197 12.63 -42.37 -8.76
N LEU A 198 13.35 -42.64 -9.86
CA LEU A 198 12.96 -43.68 -10.81
C LEU A 198 13.03 -45.07 -10.19
N VAL A 199 14.11 -45.40 -9.47
CA VAL A 199 14.25 -46.69 -8.78
C VAL A 199 13.20 -46.84 -7.67
N ASP A 200 12.97 -45.80 -6.85
CA ASP A 200 11.91 -45.77 -5.83
C ASP A 200 10.54 -46.04 -6.48
N SER A 201 10.25 -45.36 -7.60
CA SER A 201 9.01 -45.50 -8.34
C SER A 201 8.82 -46.90 -8.89
N LEU A 202 9.86 -47.49 -9.51
CA LEU A 202 9.79 -48.83 -10.09
C LEU A 202 9.68 -49.93 -9.01
N LEU A 203 10.30 -49.76 -7.84
CA LEU A 203 10.09 -50.66 -6.70
C LEU A 203 8.66 -50.60 -6.17
N CYS A 204 8.04 -49.41 -6.16
CA CYS A 204 6.63 -49.27 -5.84
C CYS A 204 5.73 -49.89 -6.91
N LEU A 205 6.07 -49.73 -8.20
CA LEU A 205 5.36 -50.35 -9.32
C LEU A 205 5.37 -51.88 -9.22
N GLU A 206 6.54 -52.49 -8.99
CA GLU A 206 6.69 -53.94 -8.86
C GLU A 206 5.83 -54.51 -7.73
N LYS A 207 5.68 -53.77 -6.62
CA LYS A 207 4.81 -54.15 -5.50
C LYS A 207 3.32 -53.95 -5.78
N SER A 208 2.99 -52.94 -6.59
CA SER A 208 1.60 -52.53 -6.84
C SER A 208 0.96 -53.30 -8.00
N VAL A 209 1.77 -53.86 -8.90
CA VAL A 209 1.29 -54.46 -10.15
C VAL A 209 1.42 -55.98 -10.15
N SER A 210 0.29 -56.67 -10.18
CA SER A 210 0.24 -58.14 -10.32
C SER A 210 0.68 -58.62 -11.71
N ASN A 211 0.54 -57.77 -12.74
CA ASN A 211 0.85 -58.09 -14.13
C ASN A 211 2.26 -57.62 -14.55
N ARG A 212 3.19 -58.57 -14.60
CA ARG A 212 4.59 -58.31 -15.01
C ARG A 212 4.73 -57.68 -16.40
N THR A 213 3.76 -57.85 -17.29
CA THR A 213 3.79 -57.25 -18.63
C THR A 213 3.69 -55.73 -18.56
N ILE A 214 2.82 -55.18 -17.70
CA ILE A 214 2.67 -53.72 -17.53
C ILE A 214 3.97 -53.10 -17.01
N PHE A 215 4.61 -53.75 -16.04
CA PHE A 215 5.92 -53.35 -15.54
C PHE A 215 6.97 -53.29 -16.65
N LEU A 216 7.04 -54.34 -17.49
CA LEU A 216 7.98 -54.39 -18.60
C LEU A 216 7.68 -53.33 -19.67
N THR A 217 6.41 -53.08 -19.98
CA THR A 217 6.00 -52.03 -20.93
C THR A 217 6.39 -50.64 -20.45
N ILE A 218 6.15 -50.31 -19.17
CA ILE A 218 6.59 -49.03 -18.59
C ILE A 218 8.11 -48.91 -18.65
N LEU A 219 8.84 -49.97 -18.29
CA LEU A 219 10.30 -49.98 -18.36
C LEU A 219 10.83 -49.80 -19.80
N ASP A 220 10.18 -50.43 -20.77
CA ASP A 220 10.53 -50.30 -22.19
C ASP A 220 10.24 -48.88 -22.70
N ASN A 221 9.13 -48.26 -22.28
CA ASN A 221 8.81 -46.88 -22.59
C ASN A 221 9.85 -45.92 -22.01
N LEU A 222 10.24 -46.10 -20.74
CA LEU A 222 11.29 -45.30 -20.09
C LEU A 222 12.65 -45.47 -20.78
N THR A 223 12.96 -46.69 -21.23
CA THR A 223 14.20 -47.01 -21.96
C THR A 223 14.23 -46.32 -23.32
N TYR A 224 13.11 -46.40 -24.06
CA TYR A 224 13.01 -45.87 -25.42
C TYR A 224 12.88 -44.34 -25.46
N ASN A 225 12.01 -43.75 -24.64
CA ASN A 225 11.72 -42.32 -24.68
C ASN A 225 12.72 -41.47 -23.89
N HIS A 226 13.25 -41.99 -22.77
CA HIS A 226 14.08 -41.22 -21.84
C HIS A 226 15.52 -41.70 -21.73
N GLY A 227 15.92 -42.68 -22.54
CA GLY A 227 17.31 -43.17 -22.61
C GLY A 227 17.79 -43.87 -21.34
N VAL A 228 16.87 -44.41 -20.53
CA VAL A 228 17.20 -45.18 -19.32
C VAL A 228 17.79 -46.53 -19.72
N ASP A 229 18.94 -46.92 -19.16
CA ASP A 229 19.49 -48.26 -19.41
C ASP A 229 18.67 -49.34 -18.66
N ARG A 230 17.90 -50.12 -19.43
CA ARG A 230 17.06 -51.23 -18.93
C ARG A 230 17.83 -52.23 -18.08
N ASN A 231 18.99 -52.69 -18.56
CA ASN A 231 19.76 -53.73 -17.88
C ASN A 231 20.36 -53.19 -16.58
N TYR A 232 20.75 -51.92 -16.61
CA TYR A 232 21.27 -51.22 -15.45
C TYR A 232 20.25 -51.12 -14.32
N VAL A 233 19.04 -50.62 -14.62
CA VAL A 233 17.97 -50.47 -13.63
C VAL A 233 17.55 -51.81 -13.06
N LEU A 234 17.35 -52.83 -13.91
CA LEU A 234 17.02 -54.19 -13.45
C LEU A 234 18.10 -54.74 -12.51
N SER A 235 19.39 -54.52 -12.81
CA SER A 235 20.47 -54.96 -11.93
C SER A 235 20.45 -54.30 -10.54
N ILE A 236 19.95 -53.06 -10.43
CA ILE A 236 19.80 -52.35 -9.15
C ILE A 236 18.60 -52.92 -8.40
N LEU A 237 17.47 -53.11 -9.09
CA LEU A 237 16.25 -53.66 -8.50
C LEU A 237 16.48 -55.08 -7.96
N ASP A 238 17.12 -55.95 -8.74
CA ASP A 238 17.45 -57.32 -8.32
C ASP A 238 18.34 -57.33 -7.06
N GLU A 239 19.29 -56.40 -6.97
CA GLU A 239 20.22 -56.28 -5.85
C GLU A 239 19.54 -55.72 -4.58
N LEU A 240 18.66 -54.73 -4.74
CA LEU A 240 17.84 -54.19 -3.64
C LEU A 240 16.82 -55.24 -3.14
N SER A 241 16.18 -55.97 -4.05
CA SER A 241 15.28 -57.06 -3.71
C SER A 241 16.01 -58.20 -2.98
N SER A 242 17.21 -58.56 -3.44
CA SER A 242 18.04 -59.58 -2.78
C SER A 242 18.53 -59.15 -1.39
N SER A 243 18.93 -57.88 -1.22
CA SER A 243 19.41 -57.35 0.07
C SER A 243 18.28 -57.18 1.10
N SER A 244 17.03 -56.99 0.67
CA SER A 244 15.87 -56.97 1.57
C SER A 244 15.57 -58.33 2.23
N SER A 245 15.94 -59.43 1.57
CA SER A 245 15.75 -60.80 2.06
C SER A 245 16.84 -61.28 3.04
N ASN A 246 18.00 -60.62 3.05
CA ASN A 246 19.13 -60.96 3.91
C ASN A 246 19.04 -60.22 5.27
N LYS A 247 19.14 -60.99 6.37
CA LYS A 247 19.10 -60.44 7.75
C LYS A 247 20.33 -59.60 8.13
N ASN A 248 21.44 -59.74 7.39
CA ASN A 248 22.65 -58.95 7.62
C ASN A 248 22.67 -57.74 6.68
N PRO A 249 22.91 -56.51 7.20
CA PRO A 249 23.02 -55.33 6.35
C PRO A 249 24.22 -55.49 5.41
N VAL A 250 23.97 -55.40 4.11
CA VAL A 250 25.02 -55.29 3.10
C VAL A 250 25.51 -53.85 3.14
N HIS A 251 26.80 -53.64 3.43
CA HIS A 251 27.40 -52.31 3.38
C HIS A 251 27.82 -51.99 1.95
N TYR A 252 27.27 -50.89 1.44
CA TYR A 252 27.64 -50.34 0.15
C TYR A 252 28.55 -49.13 0.39
N GLU A 253 29.66 -49.04 -0.33
CA GLU A 253 30.54 -47.86 -0.34
C GLU A 253 30.64 -47.36 -1.78
N ILE A 254 30.71 -46.03 -1.97
CA ILE A 254 30.96 -45.47 -3.30
C ILE A 254 32.42 -45.79 -3.69
N PRO A 255 32.67 -46.48 -4.82
CA PRO A 255 34.02 -46.82 -5.24
C PRO A 255 34.84 -45.55 -5.45
N ARG A 256 35.95 -45.41 -4.73
CA ARG A 256 36.89 -44.27 -4.91
C ARG A 256 37.43 -44.16 -6.33
N SER A 257 37.43 -45.26 -7.08
CA SER A 257 37.88 -45.34 -8.47
C SER A 257 36.88 -44.79 -9.50
N ASN A 258 35.59 -44.74 -9.16
CA ASN A 258 34.55 -44.19 -10.02
C ASN A 258 33.42 -43.55 -9.18
N PRO A 259 33.65 -42.34 -8.63
CA PRO A 259 32.66 -41.67 -7.78
C PRO A 259 31.36 -41.33 -8.53
N ASN A 260 31.36 -41.36 -9.86
CA ASN A 260 30.18 -41.11 -10.70
C ASN A 260 29.41 -42.38 -11.06
N ASP A 261 29.73 -43.53 -10.46
CA ASP A 261 28.94 -44.74 -10.66
C ASP A 261 27.58 -44.62 -9.95
N LEU A 262 26.57 -44.23 -10.72
CA LEU A 262 25.19 -44.00 -10.27
C LEU A 262 24.59 -45.20 -9.54
N LYS A 263 25.02 -46.44 -9.85
CA LYS A 263 24.47 -47.67 -9.28
C LYS A 263 24.94 -47.79 -7.84
N HIS A 264 26.23 -47.60 -7.63
CA HIS A 264 26.80 -47.60 -6.29
C HIS A 264 26.30 -46.40 -5.47
N GLN A 265 26.08 -45.23 -6.09
CA GLN A 265 25.44 -44.10 -5.41
C GLN A 265 24.01 -44.42 -4.94
N VAL A 266 23.18 -45.01 -5.81
CA VAL A 266 21.80 -45.41 -5.46
C VAL A 266 21.82 -46.45 -4.33
N LEU A 267 22.63 -47.50 -4.46
CA LEU A 267 22.74 -48.55 -3.44
C LEU A 267 23.26 -48.00 -2.10
N TYR A 268 24.22 -47.06 -2.14
CA TYR A 268 24.73 -46.39 -0.96
C TYR A 268 23.66 -45.54 -0.27
N ILE A 269 22.87 -44.76 -1.02
CA ILE A 269 21.76 -43.96 -0.47
C ILE A 269 20.71 -44.86 0.19
N TYR A 270 20.43 -46.03 -0.38
CA TYR A 270 19.55 -47.02 0.23
C TYR A 270 20.11 -47.63 1.52
N ASP A 271 21.41 -47.92 1.58
CA ASP A 271 22.08 -48.34 2.82
C ASP A 271 22.00 -47.25 3.90
N LEU A 272 22.21 -45.99 3.52
CA LEU A 272 22.09 -44.84 4.42
C LEU A 272 20.66 -44.68 4.95
N ARG A 273 19.63 -44.80 4.09
CA ARG A 273 18.22 -44.80 4.53
C ARG A 273 17.97 -45.87 5.59
N LYS A 274 18.40 -47.11 5.33
CA LYS A 274 18.22 -48.24 6.24
C LYS A 274 18.96 -48.03 7.56
N LYS A 275 20.17 -47.48 7.53
CA LYS A 275 20.95 -47.13 8.75
C LYS A 275 20.26 -46.04 9.56
N ILE A 276 19.76 -44.98 8.92
CA ILE A 276 19.01 -43.92 9.59
C ILE A 276 17.74 -44.47 10.26
N GLU A 277 17.00 -45.35 9.57
CA GLU A 277 15.80 -45.98 10.13
C GLU A 277 16.10 -46.85 11.36
N LEU A 278 17.21 -47.60 11.35
CA LEU A 278 17.64 -48.45 12.46
C LEU A 278 18.16 -47.63 13.65
N ASP A 279 18.94 -46.59 13.39
CA ASP A 279 19.65 -45.83 14.41
C ASP A 279 18.86 -44.61 14.92
N ILE A 280 17.62 -44.39 14.44
CA ILE A 280 16.84 -43.18 14.74
C ILE A 280 16.61 -42.92 16.24
N ASN A 281 16.64 -43.99 17.04
CA ASN A 281 16.48 -43.92 18.49
C ASN A 281 17.82 -43.78 19.24
N ASN A 282 18.96 -43.99 18.56
CA ASN A 282 20.29 -43.88 19.14
C ASN A 282 20.95 -42.56 18.74
N LYS A 283 20.86 -41.57 19.63
CA LYS A 283 21.36 -40.20 19.46
C LYS A 283 22.80 -40.14 18.92
N SER A 284 23.72 -40.91 19.50
CA SER A 284 25.15 -40.83 19.15
C SER A 284 25.47 -41.49 17.81
N GLN A 285 24.79 -42.59 17.48
CA GLN A 285 25.00 -43.29 16.21
C GLN A 285 24.41 -42.49 15.05
N LEU A 286 23.21 -41.95 15.21
CA LEU A 286 22.57 -41.12 14.19
C LEU A 286 23.37 -39.84 13.93
N GLN A 287 23.89 -39.16 14.98
CA GLN A 287 24.75 -37.98 14.79
C GLN A 287 26.02 -38.34 14.01
N SER A 288 26.72 -39.41 14.39
CA SER A 288 27.92 -39.85 13.67
C SER A 288 27.63 -40.21 12.21
N LEU A 289 26.47 -40.83 11.95
CA LEU A 289 26.05 -41.18 10.60
C LEU A 289 25.79 -39.91 9.77
N ILE A 290 25.06 -38.93 10.32
CA ILE A 290 24.79 -37.65 9.66
C ILE A 290 26.08 -36.88 9.40
N ASP A 291 27.00 -36.83 10.36
CA ASP A 291 28.29 -36.16 10.19
C ASP A 291 29.12 -36.82 9.05
N ASN A 292 29.11 -38.15 8.95
CA ASN A 292 29.76 -38.88 7.86
C ASN A 292 29.11 -38.60 6.50
N ILE A 293 27.77 -38.52 6.45
CA ILE A 293 27.03 -38.19 5.23
C ILE A 293 27.40 -36.79 4.74
N ILE A 294 27.37 -35.79 5.62
CA ILE A 294 27.64 -34.39 5.24
C ILE A 294 29.09 -34.19 4.79
N GLN A 295 30.02 -35.01 5.29
CA GLN A 295 31.44 -34.96 4.93
C GLN A 295 31.76 -35.59 3.58
N ASP A 296 30.87 -36.38 2.99
CA ASP A 296 31.15 -37.14 1.78
C ASP A 296 30.88 -36.29 0.51
N PRO A 297 31.93 -35.82 -0.19
CA PRO A 297 31.78 -34.97 -1.36
C PRO A 297 31.30 -35.73 -2.60
N SER A 298 31.22 -37.06 -2.55
CA SER A 298 30.77 -37.91 -3.66
C SER A 298 29.24 -38.02 -3.77
N LEU A 299 28.52 -37.42 -2.81
CA LEU A 299 27.08 -37.48 -2.75
C LEU A 299 26.41 -36.48 -3.73
N PRO A 300 25.27 -36.88 -4.34
CA PRO A 300 24.55 -36.04 -5.29
C PRO A 300 23.92 -34.81 -4.62
N LYS A 301 23.68 -33.76 -5.42
CA LYS A 301 22.86 -32.60 -5.02
C LYS A 301 21.43 -33.05 -4.73
N GLY A 302 20.73 -32.43 -3.78
CA GLY A 302 19.36 -32.83 -3.43
C GLY A 302 19.28 -33.95 -2.39
N LEU A 303 20.40 -34.23 -1.72
CA LEU A 303 20.57 -35.42 -0.90
C LEU A 303 19.58 -35.52 0.27
N LEU A 304 19.27 -34.40 0.93
CA LEU A 304 18.48 -34.42 2.16
C LEU A 304 17.06 -34.92 1.88
N SER A 305 16.42 -34.35 0.86
CA SER A 305 15.10 -34.78 0.41
C SER A 305 15.08 -36.21 -0.12
N GLN A 306 16.23 -36.78 -0.51
CA GLN A 306 16.35 -38.16 -0.99
C GLN A 306 16.66 -39.17 0.10
N ILE A 307 17.49 -38.85 1.10
CA ILE A 307 17.88 -39.75 2.18
C ILE A 307 16.79 -39.83 3.25
N LEU A 308 16.06 -38.74 3.47
CA LEU A 308 15.15 -38.67 4.60
C LEU A 308 13.87 -39.43 4.27
N PRO A 309 13.40 -40.32 5.19
CA PRO A 309 12.16 -41.03 4.98
C PRO A 309 11.04 -40.00 4.90
N ILE A 310 10.20 -40.12 3.87
CA ILE A 310 8.93 -39.39 3.79
C ILE A 310 7.91 -40.30 4.44
N SER A 311 7.22 -39.78 5.46
CA SER A 311 6.06 -40.45 6.05
C SER A 311 5.08 -40.84 4.95
N LYS A 312 5.02 -42.15 4.64
CA LYS A 312 4.13 -42.67 3.59
C LYS A 312 2.68 -42.30 3.88
N LEU A 313 1.97 -41.81 2.87
CA LEU A 313 0.52 -41.68 2.92
C LEU A 313 -0.13 -43.06 2.79
N SER A 314 -0.39 -43.72 3.92
CA SER A 314 -1.44 -44.75 3.95
C SER A 314 -2.78 -44.06 4.25
N THR A 315 -3.86 -44.44 3.57
CA THR A 315 -5.23 -44.03 3.94
C THR A 315 -5.45 -44.22 5.44
N PHE A 316 -5.63 -43.11 6.17
CA PHE A 316 -5.74 -43.09 7.64
C PHE A 316 -7.16 -43.47 8.07
N ASN A 317 -7.46 -44.75 7.97
CA ASN A 317 -8.77 -45.28 8.35
C ASN A 317 -8.78 -45.82 9.79
N THR A 318 -7.65 -45.75 10.51
CA THR A 318 -7.49 -46.30 11.87
C THR A 318 -6.61 -45.39 12.76
N ASP A 319 -6.93 -45.35 14.06
CA ASP A 319 -6.16 -44.62 15.09
C ASP A 319 -4.66 -45.02 15.10
N GLU A 320 -4.36 -46.28 14.77
CA GLU A 320 -2.99 -46.79 14.70
C GLU A 320 -2.19 -46.13 13.56
N GLN A 321 -2.83 -45.87 12.42
CA GLN A 321 -2.19 -45.18 11.30
C GLN A 321 -1.94 -43.70 11.62
N ILE A 322 -2.86 -43.02 12.31
CA ILE A 322 -2.69 -41.64 12.78
C ILE A 322 -1.54 -41.55 13.79
N LEU A 323 -1.48 -42.50 14.74
CA LEU A 323 -0.39 -42.58 15.71
C LEU A 323 0.97 -42.83 15.01
N ASN A 324 0.98 -43.68 13.97
CA ASN A 324 2.17 -43.93 13.17
C ASN A 324 2.61 -42.72 12.37
N TYR A 325 1.66 -41.92 11.84
CA TYR A 325 1.95 -40.64 11.19
C TYR A 325 2.57 -39.64 12.16
N ARG A 326 2.00 -39.46 13.35
CA ARG A 326 2.58 -38.60 14.41
C ARG A 326 4.00 -39.04 14.78
N ARG A 327 4.22 -40.35 14.94
CA ARG A 327 5.56 -40.90 15.21
C ARG A 327 6.53 -40.65 14.05
N ALA A 328 6.08 -40.75 12.81
CA ALA A 328 6.91 -40.43 11.64
C ALA A 328 7.27 -38.94 11.61
N ARG A 329 6.30 -38.06 11.90
CA ARG A 329 6.51 -36.62 12.05
C ARG A 329 7.58 -36.28 13.09
N ASP A 330 7.48 -36.90 14.26
CA ASP A 330 8.44 -36.71 15.35
C ASP A 330 9.84 -37.23 14.98
N LYS A 331 9.90 -38.33 14.23
CA LYS A 331 11.15 -38.90 13.70
C LYS A 331 11.82 -37.95 12.73
N GLU A 332 11.10 -37.43 11.74
CA GLU A 332 11.62 -36.49 10.75
C GLU A 332 12.11 -35.19 11.40
N SER A 333 11.35 -34.65 12.36
CA SER A 333 11.76 -33.49 13.14
C SER A 333 13.05 -33.74 13.94
N ARG A 334 13.21 -34.94 14.55
CA ARG A 334 14.46 -35.30 15.23
C ARG A 334 15.63 -35.40 14.27
N ILE A 335 15.45 -35.98 13.09
CA ILE A 335 16.53 -36.05 12.10
C ILE A 335 16.95 -34.64 11.66
N LEU A 336 16.00 -33.74 11.44
CA LEU A 336 16.30 -32.33 11.18
C LEU A 336 17.08 -31.69 12.35
N ASP A 337 16.69 -31.95 13.60
CA ASP A 337 17.42 -31.47 14.78
C ASP A 337 18.89 -31.95 14.76
N PHE A 338 19.17 -33.19 14.37
CA PHE A 338 20.54 -33.71 14.26
C PHE A 338 21.32 -33.12 13.10
N LEU A 339 20.66 -32.96 11.95
CA LEU A 339 21.23 -32.27 10.78
C LEU A 339 21.70 -30.88 11.17
N LEU A 340 20.80 -30.04 11.66
CA LEU A 340 21.11 -28.64 11.99
C LEU A 340 22.16 -28.50 13.10
N ASN A 341 22.31 -29.50 13.98
CA ASN A 341 23.32 -29.51 15.04
C ASN A 341 24.68 -30.11 14.61
N SER A 342 24.78 -30.69 13.42
CA SER A 342 26.06 -31.20 12.91
C SER A 342 27.09 -30.07 12.81
N THR A 343 28.31 -30.35 13.26
CA THR A 343 29.40 -29.35 13.24
C THR A 343 29.77 -28.95 11.82
N TYR A 344 29.54 -29.82 10.84
CA TYR A 344 29.92 -29.63 9.43
C TYR A 344 28.95 -28.77 8.62
N LEU A 345 27.69 -28.65 9.03
CA LEU A 345 26.80 -27.65 8.42
C LEU A 345 27.27 -26.21 8.68
N LYS A 346 28.15 -25.99 9.68
CA LYS A 346 28.80 -24.70 9.94
C LYS A 346 29.96 -24.38 8.98
N ASP A 347 30.49 -25.37 8.27
CA ASP A 347 31.62 -25.22 7.32
C ASP A 347 31.17 -25.14 5.84
N PHE A 348 29.86 -25.06 5.59
CA PHE A 348 29.25 -24.68 4.30
C PHE A 348 29.53 -25.61 3.09
N SER A 349 29.74 -26.92 3.25
CA SER A 349 29.97 -27.83 2.10
C SER A 349 28.69 -28.35 1.41
N LEU A 350 27.55 -28.37 2.10
CA LEU A 350 26.31 -28.94 1.57
C LEU A 350 25.63 -28.01 0.55
N GLU A 351 25.29 -28.51 -0.63
CA GLU A 351 24.42 -27.81 -1.58
C GLU A 351 22.96 -28.19 -1.33
N VAL A 352 22.13 -27.19 -1.00
CA VAL A 352 20.71 -27.36 -0.66
C VAL A 352 19.88 -27.03 -1.89
N THR A 353 19.10 -28.00 -2.37
CA THR A 353 18.13 -27.78 -3.46
C THR A 353 16.82 -27.19 -2.92
N ASN A 354 15.92 -26.75 -3.81
CA ASN A 354 14.61 -26.26 -3.40
C ASN A 354 13.76 -27.33 -2.71
N CYS A 355 13.87 -28.59 -3.14
CA CYS A 355 13.19 -29.71 -2.50
C CYS A 355 13.71 -29.90 -1.07
N ASP A 356 15.02 -29.81 -0.87
CA ASP A 356 15.63 -29.86 0.47
C ASP A 356 15.17 -28.67 1.32
N ALA A 357 15.16 -27.45 0.76
CA ALA A 357 14.73 -26.26 1.47
C ALA A 357 13.25 -26.34 1.89
N CYS A 358 12.39 -26.86 1.02
CA CYS A 358 10.97 -27.06 1.33
C CYS A 358 10.79 -28.12 2.41
N TRP A 359 11.50 -29.25 2.31
CA TRP A 359 11.47 -30.29 3.34
C TRP A 359 11.94 -29.72 4.69
N ILE A 360 13.09 -29.03 4.73
CA ILE A 360 13.63 -28.40 5.95
C ILE A 360 12.59 -27.46 6.56
N LEU A 361 12.01 -26.54 5.77
CA LEU A 361 11.03 -25.57 6.26
C LEU A 361 9.69 -26.18 6.68
N SER A 362 9.32 -27.35 6.15
CA SER A 362 8.08 -28.05 6.50
C SER A 362 8.17 -28.66 7.91
N TRP A 363 9.38 -28.99 8.34
CA TRP A 363 9.66 -29.63 9.64
C TRP A 363 10.37 -28.73 10.65
N ALA A 364 10.75 -27.53 10.23
CA ALA A 364 11.45 -26.55 11.05
C ALA A 364 10.62 -26.06 12.23
N LYS A 365 11.26 -25.98 13.40
CA LYS A 365 10.74 -25.27 14.58
C LYS A 365 11.23 -23.82 14.57
N PRO A 366 10.49 -22.87 15.16
CA PRO A 366 10.95 -21.49 15.32
C PRO A 366 12.35 -21.39 15.96
N SER A 367 12.65 -22.23 16.96
CA SER A 367 13.97 -22.29 17.62
C SER A 367 15.16 -22.63 16.71
N GLN A 368 14.90 -23.00 15.45
CA GLN A 368 15.91 -23.39 14.46
C GLN A 368 16.08 -22.34 13.37
N ALA A 369 15.31 -21.24 13.41
CA ALA A 369 15.23 -20.28 12.32
C ALA A 369 16.60 -19.67 11.96
N ASP A 370 17.46 -19.39 12.94
CA ASP A 370 18.79 -18.82 12.71
C ASP A 370 19.71 -19.75 11.92
N LEU A 371 19.76 -21.03 12.32
CA LEU A 371 20.57 -22.05 11.65
C LEU A 371 20.09 -22.27 10.22
N ILE A 372 18.77 -22.30 10.01
CA ILE A 372 18.16 -22.46 8.69
C ILE A 372 18.44 -21.23 7.82
N TYR A 373 18.36 -20.02 8.39
CA TYR A 373 18.70 -18.78 7.68
C TYR A 373 20.16 -18.81 7.22
N THR A 374 21.11 -19.13 8.10
CA THR A 374 22.54 -19.25 7.74
C THR A 374 22.76 -20.30 6.64
N LEU A 375 22.05 -21.44 6.72
CA LEU A 375 22.13 -22.47 5.70
C LEU A 375 21.66 -21.97 4.32
N PHE A 376 20.54 -21.23 4.28
CA PHE A 376 19.95 -20.79 3.02
C PHE A 376 20.63 -19.57 2.41
N ASP A 377 21.05 -18.60 3.24
CA ASP A 377 21.64 -17.33 2.79
C ASP A 377 22.90 -17.53 1.92
N HIS A 378 23.68 -18.58 2.19
CA HIS A 378 24.90 -18.90 1.45
C HIS A 378 24.71 -19.84 0.26
N LYS A 379 23.53 -20.47 0.10
CA LYS A 379 23.38 -21.65 -0.77
C LYS A 379 22.21 -21.60 -1.73
N ILE A 380 21.18 -20.79 -1.47
CA ILE A 380 20.01 -20.69 -2.34
C ILE A 380 20.08 -19.40 -3.13
N ASP A 381 20.22 -19.51 -4.45
CA ASP A 381 20.02 -18.37 -5.34
C ASP A 381 18.51 -18.16 -5.54
N TYR A 382 17.90 -17.30 -4.73
CA TYR A 382 16.47 -16.99 -4.82
C TYR A 382 16.06 -16.36 -6.16
N SER A 383 17.00 -15.85 -6.97
CA SER A 383 16.66 -15.14 -8.22
C SER A 383 16.35 -16.05 -9.40
N SER A 384 16.83 -17.30 -9.38
CA SER A 384 16.72 -18.23 -10.50
C SER A 384 15.47 -19.12 -10.46
N TYR A 385 14.60 -18.99 -9.46
CA TYR A 385 13.50 -19.94 -9.24
C TYR A 385 12.10 -19.32 -9.16
N PRO A 386 11.05 -20.00 -9.69
CA PRO A 386 9.66 -19.52 -9.63
C PRO A 386 9.10 -19.39 -8.20
N ASP A 387 9.56 -20.23 -7.26
CA ASP A 387 8.93 -20.42 -5.94
C ASP A 387 9.69 -19.82 -4.76
N SER A 388 10.76 -19.09 -5.03
CA SER A 388 11.57 -18.40 -4.01
C SER A 388 10.72 -17.55 -3.07
N ARG A 389 9.60 -17.02 -3.56
CA ARG A 389 8.61 -16.29 -2.76
C ARG A 389 8.10 -17.11 -1.57
N TYR A 390 7.69 -18.36 -1.76
CA TYR A 390 7.17 -19.17 -0.65
C TYR A 390 8.25 -19.46 0.39
N LEU A 391 9.44 -19.87 -0.07
CA LEU A 391 10.59 -20.17 0.79
C LEU A 391 10.98 -18.97 1.66
N VAL A 392 11.13 -17.79 1.04
CA VAL A 392 11.51 -16.56 1.75
C VAL A 392 10.42 -16.15 2.75
N ASN A 393 9.14 -16.23 2.39
CA ASN A 393 8.05 -15.87 3.30
C ASN A 393 7.92 -16.84 4.48
N LYS A 394 8.10 -18.15 4.26
CA LYS A 394 8.08 -19.15 5.34
C LYS A 394 9.27 -19.00 6.28
N LEU A 395 10.46 -18.70 5.74
CA LEU A 395 11.62 -18.38 6.56
C LEU A 395 11.44 -17.09 7.35
N ALA A 396 10.88 -16.04 6.73
CA ALA A 396 10.55 -14.79 7.42
C ALA A 396 9.56 -15.03 8.57
N TYR A 397 8.56 -15.89 8.38
CA TYR A 397 7.65 -16.33 9.44
C TYR A 397 8.40 -17.02 10.59
N LEU A 398 9.29 -17.97 10.30
CA LEU A 398 10.07 -18.66 11.34
C LEU A 398 10.97 -17.70 12.11
N LEU A 399 11.63 -16.75 11.43
CA LEU A 399 12.48 -15.74 12.06
C LEU A 399 11.67 -14.76 12.93
N LEU A 400 10.46 -14.41 12.51
CA LEU A 400 9.52 -13.62 13.31
C LEU A 400 9.09 -14.34 14.59
N GLU A 401 8.72 -15.63 14.49
CA GLU A 401 8.35 -16.46 15.64
C GLU A 401 9.55 -16.74 16.57
N HIS A 402 10.77 -16.74 16.03
CA HIS A 402 12.01 -16.88 16.81
C HIS A 402 12.51 -15.56 17.42
N GLU A 403 11.89 -14.42 17.07
CA GLU A 403 12.35 -13.07 17.45
C GLU A 403 13.78 -12.71 16.97
N SER A 404 14.23 -13.34 15.88
CA SER A 404 15.57 -13.08 15.31
C SER A 404 15.56 -11.88 14.36
N ASN A 405 15.55 -10.68 14.95
CA ASN A 405 15.40 -9.42 14.21
C ASN A 405 16.55 -9.11 13.24
N GLU A 406 17.78 -9.52 13.55
CA GLU A 406 18.95 -9.27 12.69
C GLU A 406 18.88 -10.10 11.40
N ASN A 407 18.68 -11.41 11.52
CA ASN A 407 18.52 -12.31 10.39
C ASN A 407 17.26 -11.99 9.58
N LEU A 408 16.16 -11.62 10.25
CA LEU A 408 14.94 -11.18 9.57
C LEU A 408 15.19 -9.94 8.71
N LYS A 409 15.89 -8.94 9.27
CA LYS A 409 16.25 -7.71 8.56
C LYS A 409 17.11 -8.03 7.33
N ASP A 410 18.14 -8.86 7.48
CA ASP A 410 19.03 -9.23 6.36
C ASP A 410 18.30 -10.04 5.28
N LEU A 411 17.43 -10.97 5.68
CA LEU A 411 16.55 -11.71 4.76
C LEU A 411 15.69 -10.76 3.95
N VAL A 412 15.03 -9.81 4.62
CA VAL A 412 14.17 -8.82 3.96
C VAL A 412 14.96 -7.92 3.03
N ILE A 413 16.11 -7.41 3.45
CA ILE A 413 16.91 -6.52 2.62
C ILE A 413 17.34 -7.22 1.33
N LYS A 414 17.83 -8.46 1.44
CA LYS A 414 18.30 -9.23 0.28
C LYS A 414 17.17 -9.65 -0.65
N ASN A 415 15.98 -9.96 -0.10
CA ASN A 415 14.89 -10.60 -0.84
C ASN A 415 13.59 -9.79 -0.88
N TYR A 416 13.64 -8.47 -0.68
CA TYR A 416 12.44 -7.63 -0.48
C TYR A 416 11.36 -7.77 -1.57
N LEU A 417 11.73 -8.04 -2.82
CA LEU A 417 10.79 -8.26 -3.95
C LEU A 417 10.00 -9.57 -3.86
N LEU A 418 10.51 -10.52 -3.08
CA LEU A 418 9.94 -11.86 -2.90
C LEU A 418 9.13 -11.96 -1.60
N ILE A 419 9.08 -10.91 -0.78
CA ILE A 419 8.36 -10.94 0.50
C ILE A 419 6.97 -10.34 0.35
N ASP A 420 5.97 -11.02 0.90
CA ASP A 420 4.61 -10.53 0.93
C ASP A 420 4.50 -9.34 1.88
N SER A 421 3.59 -8.40 1.56
CA SER A 421 3.34 -7.21 2.36
C SER A 421 3.04 -7.55 3.83
N LYS A 422 2.34 -8.66 4.11
CA LYS A 422 2.08 -9.14 5.48
C LYS A 422 3.38 -9.31 6.28
N TYR A 423 4.39 -10.00 5.73
CA TYR A 423 5.63 -10.28 6.45
C TYR A 423 6.54 -9.05 6.51
N LEU A 424 6.50 -8.18 5.49
CA LEU A 424 7.17 -6.88 5.55
C LEU A 424 6.62 -5.98 6.66
N TYR A 425 5.29 -5.95 6.81
CA TYR A 425 4.62 -5.25 7.91
C TYR A 425 5.09 -5.79 9.26
N LEU A 426 5.09 -7.12 9.42
CA LEU A 426 5.51 -7.76 10.68
C LEU A 426 6.99 -7.52 10.97
N ALA A 427 7.86 -7.55 9.96
CA ALA A 427 9.28 -7.28 10.10
C ALA A 427 9.57 -5.81 10.46
N LEU A 428 8.88 -4.86 9.84
CA LEU A 428 8.97 -3.44 10.23
C LEU A 428 8.53 -3.24 11.68
N LYS A 429 7.45 -3.92 12.09
CA LYS A 429 6.97 -3.87 13.48
C LYS A 429 8.00 -4.45 14.45
N ALA A 430 8.54 -5.63 14.17
CA ALA A 430 9.52 -6.30 15.03
C ALA A 430 10.83 -5.50 15.17
N THR A 431 11.36 -4.99 14.05
CA THR A 431 12.58 -4.16 14.04
C THR A 431 12.37 -2.80 14.71
N PHE A 432 11.17 -2.22 14.61
CA PHE A 432 10.84 -0.94 15.25
C PHE A 432 10.97 -0.99 16.77
N TYR A 433 10.54 -2.07 17.42
CA TYR A 433 10.63 -2.21 18.87
C TYR A 433 12.03 -2.64 19.35
N SER A 434 12.82 -3.29 18.50
CA SER A 434 14.11 -3.86 18.89
C SER A 434 15.31 -2.94 18.61
N SER A 435 15.36 -2.27 17.45
CA SER A 435 16.53 -1.45 17.07
C SER A 435 16.20 -0.34 16.08
N GLU A 436 16.46 0.92 16.49
CA GLU A 436 16.31 2.11 15.63
C GLU A 436 17.17 2.04 14.36
N ALA A 437 18.37 1.47 14.45
CA ALA A 437 19.26 1.32 13.30
C ALA A 437 18.72 0.28 12.29
N GLN A 438 18.28 -0.87 12.77
CA GLN A 438 17.73 -1.94 11.92
C GLN A 438 16.41 -1.51 11.28
N PHE A 439 15.52 -0.87 12.04
CA PHE A 439 14.30 -0.27 11.52
C PHE A 439 14.61 0.77 10.43
N SER A 440 15.61 1.63 10.67
CA SER A 440 15.98 2.65 9.69
C SER A 440 16.50 2.08 8.39
N GLU A 441 17.26 1.00 8.44
CA GLU A 441 17.77 0.31 7.28
C GLU A 441 16.63 -0.38 6.51
N LEU A 442 15.79 -1.13 7.23
CA LEU A 442 14.66 -1.85 6.65
C LEU A 442 13.65 -0.91 6.00
N MET A 443 13.32 0.21 6.66
CA MET A 443 12.37 1.20 6.14
C MET A 443 12.86 1.81 4.82
N LYS A 444 14.17 2.09 4.68
CA LYS A 444 14.74 2.59 3.42
C LYS A 444 14.59 1.57 2.28
N THR A 445 14.77 0.29 2.58
CA THR A 445 14.56 -0.79 1.60
C THR A 445 13.08 -0.87 1.21
N VAL A 446 12.15 -0.82 2.17
CA VAL A 446 10.71 -0.84 1.90
C VAL A 446 10.26 0.38 1.10
N GLU A 447 10.80 1.57 1.37
CA GLU A 447 10.53 2.78 0.59
C GLU A 447 10.93 2.65 -0.89
N SER A 448 11.95 1.83 -1.18
CA SER A 448 12.40 1.54 -2.54
C SER A 448 11.53 0.50 -3.27
N HIS A 449 10.56 -0.12 -2.58
CA HIS A 449 9.73 -1.18 -3.15
C HIS A 449 8.61 -0.60 -4.06
N PRO A 450 8.59 -0.93 -5.36
CA PRO A 450 7.69 -0.28 -6.33
C PRO A 450 6.20 -0.60 -6.14
N ILE A 451 5.86 -1.81 -5.66
CA ILE A 451 4.48 -2.24 -5.39
C ILE A 451 3.92 -1.59 -4.12
N ILE A 452 4.64 -1.67 -3.00
CA ILE A 452 4.23 -1.08 -1.71
C ILE A 452 4.07 0.43 -1.82
N PHE A 453 4.90 1.08 -2.64
CA PHE A 453 4.77 2.51 -2.93
C PHE A 453 3.39 2.90 -3.50
N GLN A 454 2.73 1.99 -4.22
CA GLN A 454 1.40 2.24 -4.78
C GLN A 454 0.28 1.94 -3.78
N GLU A 455 0.56 1.13 -2.76
CA GLU A 455 -0.39 0.73 -1.73
C GLU A 455 -0.34 1.71 -0.54
N SER A 456 -0.95 2.89 -0.70
CA SER A 456 -1.04 3.89 0.38
C SER A 456 -1.59 3.33 1.71
N ALA A 457 -2.37 2.25 1.67
CA ALA A 457 -2.92 1.60 2.85
C ALA A 457 -1.86 0.92 3.73
N PHE A 458 -0.76 0.40 3.15
CA PHE A 458 0.26 -0.34 3.89
C PHE A 458 0.88 0.50 5.02
N PHE A 459 1.37 1.69 4.67
CA PHE A 459 1.97 2.60 5.65
C PHE A 459 0.91 3.17 6.59
N ASP A 460 -0.29 3.45 6.10
CA ASP A 460 -1.37 3.96 6.94
C ASP A 460 -1.73 2.93 8.03
N ASP A 461 -1.86 1.65 7.69
CA ASP A 461 -2.16 0.56 8.61
C ASP A 461 -1.02 0.33 9.61
N PHE A 462 0.23 0.29 9.13
CA PHE A 462 1.41 0.23 10.01
C PHE A 462 1.43 1.36 11.03
N ILE A 463 1.27 2.61 10.58
CA ILE A 463 1.30 3.77 11.48
C ILE A 463 0.09 3.76 12.43
N ASN A 464 -1.10 3.39 11.96
CA ASN A 464 -2.28 3.29 12.80
C ASN A 464 -2.09 2.27 13.93
N ASP A 465 -1.43 1.15 13.65
CA ASP A 465 -1.21 0.12 14.66
C ASP A 465 -0.09 0.49 15.65
N ILE A 466 1.00 1.07 15.15
CA ILE A 466 2.09 1.60 15.99
C ILE A 466 1.58 2.74 16.90
N ILE A 467 0.74 3.65 16.39
CA ILE A 467 0.18 4.74 17.20
C ILE A 467 -0.80 4.22 18.26
N LYS A 468 -1.52 3.12 18.02
CA LYS A 468 -2.42 2.53 19.02
C LYS A 468 -1.66 1.86 20.16
N ASP A 469 -0.40 1.51 19.97
CA ASP A 469 0.41 0.85 20.99
C ASP A 469 0.69 1.80 22.17
N PRO A 470 0.31 1.44 23.42
CA PRO A 470 0.55 2.24 24.60
C PRO A 470 2.03 2.54 24.86
N THR A 471 2.94 1.62 24.53
CA THR A 471 4.38 1.76 24.74
C THR A 471 4.97 2.85 23.84
N VAL A 472 4.46 2.95 22.62
CA VAL A 472 4.86 3.95 21.63
C VAL A 472 4.26 5.31 21.97
N GLN A 473 3.00 5.34 22.43
CA GLN A 473 2.39 6.57 22.94
C GLN A 473 3.15 7.15 24.14
N ALA A 474 3.79 6.31 24.95
CA ALA A 474 4.62 6.74 26.07
C ALA A 474 6.02 7.26 25.64
N ASN A 475 6.47 6.97 24.41
CA ASN A 475 7.79 7.40 23.94
C ASN A 475 7.74 8.01 22.53
N HIS A 476 7.45 9.31 22.52
CA HIS A 476 7.35 10.18 21.35
C HIS A 476 8.58 10.22 20.44
N ARG A 477 9.76 9.82 20.95
CA ARG A 477 11.00 9.77 20.17
C ARG A 477 10.93 8.70 19.07
N PHE A 478 10.24 7.59 19.32
CA PHE A 478 10.05 6.56 18.31
C PHE A 478 9.21 7.07 17.13
N ILE A 479 8.15 7.83 17.42
CA ILE A 479 7.29 8.44 16.40
C ILE A 479 8.07 9.45 15.54
N LEU A 480 8.93 10.26 16.17
CA LEU A 480 9.82 11.17 15.44
C LEU A 480 10.82 10.43 14.58
N ASN A 481 11.35 9.32 15.08
CA ASN A 481 12.29 8.50 14.33
C ASN A 481 11.66 8.04 13.01
N ILE A 482 10.42 7.53 13.01
CA ILE A 482 9.72 7.15 11.77
C ILE A 482 9.73 8.30 10.76
N VAL A 483 9.39 9.52 11.17
CA VAL A 483 9.38 10.69 10.28
C VAL A 483 10.79 11.05 9.79
N LYS A 484 11.82 10.93 10.64
CA LYS A 484 13.22 11.24 10.30
C LYS A 484 13.88 10.18 9.42
N THR A 485 13.48 8.92 9.57
CA THR A 485 14.00 7.76 8.83
C THR A 485 13.55 7.78 7.37
N THR A 486 12.33 8.25 7.12
CA THR A 486 11.78 8.29 5.76
C THR A 486 12.51 9.29 4.86
N SER A 487 13.00 8.82 3.72
CA SER A 487 13.70 9.65 2.73
C SER A 487 12.75 10.29 1.72
N ASN A 488 11.58 9.68 1.51
CA ASN A 488 10.60 10.11 0.53
C ASN A 488 9.63 11.15 1.12
N SER A 489 9.70 12.39 0.62
CA SER A 489 8.92 13.52 1.14
C SER A 489 7.40 13.32 1.15
N ASP A 490 6.86 12.48 0.26
CA ASP A 490 5.43 12.20 0.19
C ASP A 490 5.02 11.19 1.27
N ILE A 491 5.79 10.13 1.46
CA ILE A 491 5.59 9.13 2.54
C ILE A 491 5.77 9.81 3.90
N THR A 492 6.86 10.54 4.09
CA THR A 492 7.11 11.35 5.30
C THR A 492 5.91 12.26 5.59
N SER A 493 5.32 12.85 4.55
CA SER A 493 4.16 13.72 4.71
C SER A 493 2.90 12.95 5.13
N SER A 494 2.61 11.81 4.51
CA SER A 494 1.46 10.97 4.89
C SER A 494 1.57 10.49 6.34
N ILE A 495 2.73 9.93 6.69
CA ILE A 495 3.03 9.44 8.04
C ILE A 495 2.89 10.58 9.07
N ALA A 496 3.54 11.72 8.83
CA ALA A 496 3.46 12.86 9.73
C ALA A 496 2.02 13.39 9.85
N ALA A 497 1.22 13.38 8.78
CA ALA A 497 -0.18 13.80 8.84
C ALA A 497 -1.03 12.90 9.73
N ILE A 498 -0.83 11.58 9.66
CA ILE A 498 -1.54 10.60 10.50
C ILE A 498 -1.16 10.79 11.95
N ILE A 499 0.14 10.82 12.25
CA ILE A 499 0.69 11.08 13.58
C ILE A 499 0.08 12.37 14.17
N LEU A 500 0.16 13.47 13.43
CA LEU A 500 -0.31 14.77 13.91
C LEU A 500 -1.81 14.82 14.21
N ARG A 501 -2.61 13.94 13.60
CA ARG A 501 -4.06 13.82 13.83
C ARG A 501 -4.40 12.92 15.00
N GLN A 502 -3.63 11.84 15.20
CA GLN A 502 -4.01 10.75 16.10
C GLN A 502 -3.26 10.72 17.42
N ILE A 503 -2.08 11.36 17.50
CA ILE A 503 -1.29 11.37 18.73
C ILE A 503 -2.18 11.83 19.89
N LYS A 504 -2.01 11.24 21.07
CA LYS A 504 -2.71 11.58 22.33
C LYS A 504 -1.65 11.78 23.41
N TYR A 505 -1.72 12.88 24.15
CA TYR A 505 -0.82 13.11 25.28
C TYR A 505 -1.58 12.76 26.56
N THR A 506 -0.97 11.96 27.42
CA THR A 506 -1.49 11.72 28.78
C THR A 506 -1.27 12.97 29.64
N GLU A 507 -2.11 13.18 30.65
CA GLU A 507 -2.05 14.39 31.50
C GLU A 507 -0.74 14.53 32.29
N LEU A 508 0.01 13.44 32.46
CA LEU A 508 1.28 13.37 33.18
C LEU A 508 2.46 13.97 32.39
N GLU A 509 2.33 14.22 31.09
CA GLU A 509 3.45 14.59 30.21
C GLU A 509 3.40 16.04 29.69
N LYS A 510 2.88 17.02 30.44
CA LYS A 510 2.63 18.38 29.91
C LYS A 510 3.84 19.14 29.31
N ARG A 511 5.10 18.72 29.54
CA ARG A 511 6.31 19.35 28.98
C ARG A 511 6.85 18.68 27.70
N LEU A 512 6.69 17.36 27.55
CA LEU A 512 7.18 16.56 26.42
C LEU A 512 6.57 16.92 25.03
N PRO A 513 5.29 17.37 24.92
CA PRO A 513 4.69 17.75 23.65
C PRO A 513 5.44 18.88 22.94
N GLY A 514 5.95 19.85 23.71
CA GLY A 514 6.63 21.02 23.16
C GLY A 514 7.92 20.64 22.43
N GLU A 515 8.74 19.81 23.06
CA GLU A 515 9.99 19.29 22.49
C GLU A 515 9.73 18.43 21.26
N PHE A 516 8.72 17.54 21.32
CA PHE A 516 8.31 16.75 20.16
C PHE A 516 7.98 17.65 18.95
N TYR A 517 7.17 18.69 19.15
CA TYR A 517 6.83 19.60 18.05
C TYR A 517 8.02 20.43 17.59
N LYS A 518 8.95 20.81 18.47
CA LYS A 518 10.19 21.51 18.10
C LYS A 518 11.03 20.62 17.17
N GLU A 519 11.33 19.39 17.59
CA GLU A 519 12.07 18.44 16.77
C GLU A 519 11.36 18.12 15.44
N LEU A 520 10.04 17.94 15.48
CA LEU A 520 9.25 17.70 14.27
C LEU A 520 9.33 18.88 13.30
N LEU A 521 9.24 20.12 13.83
CA LEU A 521 9.35 21.33 13.03
C LEU A 521 10.76 21.57 12.50
N GLU A 522 11.80 21.03 13.13
CA GLU A 522 13.19 21.07 12.66
C GLU A 522 13.47 20.04 11.56
N SER A 523 12.73 18.93 11.51
CA SER A 523 12.86 17.90 10.46
C SER A 523 12.48 18.42 9.05
N GLN A 524 12.80 17.71 7.96
CA GLN A 524 12.52 18.19 6.59
C GLN A 524 11.05 18.01 6.15
N LEU A 525 10.10 18.64 6.86
CA LEU A 525 8.68 18.54 6.50
C LEU A 525 8.30 19.39 5.29
N SER A 526 7.26 18.92 4.59
CA SER A 526 6.61 19.73 3.56
C SER A 526 5.83 20.92 4.15
N SER A 527 5.62 21.94 3.34
CA SER A 527 4.81 23.11 3.71
C SER A 527 3.37 22.75 4.10
N TYR A 528 2.82 21.65 3.58
CA TYR A 528 1.47 21.19 3.92
C TYR A 528 1.44 20.65 5.35
N ILE A 529 2.39 19.79 5.69
CA ILE A 529 2.50 19.18 7.02
C ILE A 529 2.82 20.21 8.09
N THR A 530 3.59 21.24 7.75
CA THR A 530 3.83 22.35 8.69
C THR A 530 2.53 23.05 9.11
N ILE A 531 1.55 23.17 8.19
CA ILE A 531 0.22 23.71 8.53
C ILE A 531 -0.60 22.68 9.34
N GLU A 532 -0.47 21.39 9.07
CA GLU A 532 -1.12 20.37 9.90
C GLU A 532 -0.53 20.32 11.32
N ALA A 533 0.77 20.55 11.45
CA ALA A 533 1.44 20.73 12.73
C ALA A 533 0.87 21.95 13.46
N ALA A 534 0.70 23.08 12.76
CA ALA A 534 0.03 24.25 13.32
C ALA A 534 -1.39 23.93 13.84
N ARG A 535 -2.18 23.16 13.09
CA ARG A 535 -3.51 22.72 13.55
C ARG A 535 -3.43 21.83 14.77
N SER A 536 -2.48 20.89 14.79
CA SER A 536 -2.28 20.00 15.92
C SER A 536 -1.91 20.81 17.18
N ILE A 537 -0.86 21.64 17.09
CA ILE A 537 -0.35 22.49 18.17
C ILE A 537 -1.46 23.42 18.70
N LEU A 538 -2.10 24.19 17.82
CA LEU A 538 -3.00 25.29 18.23
C LEU A 538 -4.41 24.82 18.60
N LEU A 539 -4.99 23.91 17.80
CA LEU A 539 -6.41 23.54 17.92
C LEU A 539 -6.61 22.28 18.75
N ARG A 540 -5.80 21.25 18.49
CA ARG A 540 -5.95 19.95 19.16
C ARG A 540 -5.26 19.92 20.51
N ARG A 541 -4.04 20.48 20.59
CA ARG A 541 -3.20 20.43 21.80
C ARG A 541 -3.23 21.69 22.63
N LYS A 542 -3.68 22.80 22.05
CA LYS A 542 -3.78 24.09 22.73
C LYS A 542 -2.44 24.51 23.38
N LEU A 543 -1.34 24.25 22.67
CA LEU A 543 0.00 24.65 23.07
C LEU A 543 0.25 26.07 22.54
N TYR A 544 0.52 27.00 23.46
CA TYR A 544 0.70 28.42 23.17
C TYR A 544 2.01 28.96 23.74
N ASP A 545 3.02 28.10 23.85
CA ASP A 545 4.38 28.46 24.24
C ASP A 545 5.00 29.41 23.21
N ASP A 546 5.53 30.54 23.66
CA ASP A 546 6.02 31.60 22.76
C ASP A 546 7.17 31.10 21.87
N ASP A 547 8.10 30.30 22.41
CA ASP A 547 9.24 29.77 21.64
C ASP A 547 8.78 28.80 20.55
N LEU A 548 7.89 27.86 20.89
CA LEU A 548 7.30 26.94 19.91
C LEU A 548 6.51 27.68 18.83
N LEU A 549 5.76 28.73 19.21
CA LEU A 549 5.02 29.55 18.25
C LEU A 549 5.96 30.29 17.31
N CYS A 550 7.06 30.87 17.80
CA CYS A 550 8.06 31.54 16.98
C CYS A 550 8.70 30.57 15.97
N LEU A 551 9.10 29.39 16.43
CA LEU A 551 9.63 28.34 15.55
C LEU A 551 8.61 27.90 14.49
N LEU A 552 7.36 27.69 14.89
CA LEU A 552 6.28 27.34 13.96
C LEU A 552 6.08 28.43 12.90
N ILE A 553 6.08 29.70 13.31
CA ILE A 553 5.97 30.85 12.42
C ILE A 553 7.11 30.81 11.39
N ASP A 554 8.36 30.68 11.83
CA ASP A 554 9.50 30.60 10.91
C ASP A 554 9.35 29.48 9.90
N LYS A 555 9.08 28.26 10.37
CA LYS A 555 8.96 27.10 9.49
C LYS A 555 7.79 27.21 8.52
N VAL A 556 6.68 27.83 8.93
CA VAL A 556 5.58 28.15 8.00
C VAL A 556 6.08 29.08 6.91
N PHE A 557 6.78 30.17 7.23
CA PHE A 557 7.24 31.13 6.22
C PHE A 557 8.35 30.56 5.32
N GLU A 558 9.40 29.98 5.91
CA GLU A 558 10.53 29.37 5.21
C GLU A 558 10.09 28.31 4.20
N ARG A 559 9.21 27.38 4.61
CA ARG A 559 8.74 26.29 3.73
C ARG A 559 7.69 26.72 2.72
N SER A 560 7.01 27.84 2.99
CA SER A 560 6.00 28.39 2.08
C SER A 560 6.61 29.09 0.88
N TRP A 561 7.84 29.61 1.00
CA TRP A 561 8.53 30.31 -0.07
C TRP A 561 10.05 30.14 0.04
N ASN A 562 10.63 29.40 -0.91
CA ASN A 562 12.07 29.20 -0.97
C ASN A 562 12.74 30.36 -1.73
N LYS A 563 13.35 31.28 -0.99
CA LYS A 563 14.10 32.42 -1.53
C LYS A 563 15.30 31.97 -2.37
N SER A 564 16.02 30.94 -1.92
CA SER A 564 17.26 30.45 -2.52
C SER A 564 17.03 29.89 -3.92
N LYS A 565 15.86 29.27 -4.16
CA LYS A 565 15.47 28.76 -5.47
C LYS A 565 15.33 29.86 -6.54
N LEU A 566 15.01 31.11 -6.15
CA LEU A 566 14.92 32.24 -7.09
C LEU A 566 16.29 32.74 -7.57
N VAL A 567 17.31 32.62 -6.71
CA VAL A 567 18.70 32.98 -7.02
C VAL A 567 19.34 31.90 -7.91
N LEU A 568 19.09 30.63 -7.59
CA LEU A 568 19.61 29.47 -8.35
C LEU A 568 19.01 29.34 -9.77
N GLU A 569 17.75 29.75 -9.98
CA GLU A 569 17.12 29.70 -11.31
C GLU A 569 17.58 30.84 -12.26
N GLY A 570 18.58 31.66 -11.87
CA GLY A 570 19.15 32.71 -12.73
C GLY A 570 18.19 33.86 -13.08
N LYS A 571 17.05 33.96 -12.41
CA LYS A 571 16.01 34.99 -12.66
C LYS A 571 16.28 36.31 -11.94
N LEU A 572 17.25 36.33 -11.03
CA LEU A 572 17.72 37.50 -10.31
C LEU A 572 19.24 37.41 -10.24
N ASP A 573 19.91 38.44 -10.74
CA ASP A 573 21.34 38.63 -10.53
C ASP A 573 21.58 38.87 -9.03
N GLN A 574 22.64 38.32 -8.43
CA GLN A 574 22.88 38.45 -6.97
C GLN A 574 22.95 39.92 -6.53
N SER A 575 23.38 40.80 -7.45
CA SER A 575 23.40 42.26 -7.31
C SER A 575 22.00 42.90 -7.18
N GLN A 576 20.93 42.27 -7.69
CA GLN A 576 19.55 42.78 -7.67
C GLN A 576 18.73 42.34 -6.46
N VAL A 577 19.17 41.27 -5.77
CA VAL A 577 18.49 40.78 -4.55
C VAL A 577 18.58 41.81 -3.41
N GLY A 578 19.67 42.60 -3.36
CA GLY A 578 19.84 43.70 -2.41
C GLY A 578 19.06 44.98 -2.77
N LEU A 579 18.63 45.14 -4.04
CA LEU A 579 17.93 46.34 -4.53
C LEU A 579 16.41 46.29 -4.31
N HIS A 580 15.85 45.10 -4.08
CA HIS A 580 14.41 44.91 -4.00
C HIS A 580 13.95 44.47 -2.61
N ASP A 581 13.03 45.26 -2.05
CA ASP A 581 12.27 44.92 -0.86
C ASP A 581 11.44 43.64 -1.07
N PHE A 582 11.12 42.91 0.01
CA PHE A 582 10.40 41.62 -0.02
C PHE A 582 9.15 41.59 -0.92
N PRO A 583 8.26 42.61 -0.92
CA PRO A 583 7.11 42.63 -1.84
C PRO A 583 7.51 42.68 -3.33
N GLY A 584 8.65 43.29 -3.65
CA GLY A 584 9.24 43.31 -4.99
C GLY A 584 9.72 41.92 -5.39
N LEU A 585 10.51 41.27 -4.53
CA LEU A 585 11.01 39.90 -4.76
C LEU A 585 9.88 38.88 -4.91
N LEU A 586 8.85 38.97 -4.06
CA LEU A 586 7.68 38.12 -4.17
C LEU A 586 6.95 38.36 -5.49
N ARG A 587 6.86 39.60 -5.97
CA ARG A 587 6.23 39.91 -7.28
C ARG A 587 7.00 39.34 -8.45
N MET A 588 8.33 39.24 -8.36
CA MET A 588 9.18 38.63 -9.39
C MET A 588 9.14 37.10 -9.37
N SER A 589 8.67 36.49 -8.29
CA SER A 589 8.54 35.02 -8.18
C SER A 589 7.53 34.43 -9.18
N PRO A 590 7.72 33.16 -9.60
CA PRO A 590 6.74 32.43 -10.41
C PRO A 590 5.33 32.45 -9.79
N ALA A 591 4.30 32.48 -10.64
CA ALA A 591 2.91 32.58 -10.18
C ALA A 591 2.52 31.45 -9.21
N GLU A 592 3.00 30.24 -9.45
CA GLU A 592 2.79 29.08 -8.59
C GLU A 592 3.42 29.25 -7.20
N SER A 593 4.68 29.72 -7.14
CA SER A 593 5.39 29.97 -5.88
C SER A 593 4.67 31.05 -5.04
N ARG A 594 4.22 32.14 -5.67
CA ARG A 594 3.40 33.17 -5.01
C ARG A 594 2.08 32.61 -4.51
N ALA A 595 1.41 31.78 -5.31
CA ALA A 595 0.16 31.14 -4.92
C ALA A 595 0.36 30.20 -3.74
N LYS A 596 1.42 29.38 -3.74
CA LYS A 596 1.79 28.50 -2.63
C LYS A 596 1.99 29.30 -1.35
N PHE A 597 2.80 30.36 -1.39
CA PHE A 597 3.01 31.25 -0.25
C PHE A 597 1.72 31.83 0.33
N HIS A 598 0.89 32.45 -0.51
CA HIS A 598 -0.37 33.05 -0.06
C HIS A 598 -1.38 32.02 0.43
N ASN A 599 -1.42 30.82 -0.18
CA ASN A 599 -2.31 29.75 0.24
C ASN A 599 -1.92 29.21 1.62
N ARG A 600 -0.62 29.14 1.94
CA ARG A 600 -0.14 28.70 3.25
C ARG A 600 -0.40 29.72 4.34
N ILE A 601 -0.14 31.01 4.10
CA ILE A 601 -0.52 32.08 5.03
C ILE A 601 -2.04 32.08 5.26
N ARG A 602 -2.81 31.88 4.18
CA ARG A 602 -4.27 31.78 4.28
C ARG A 602 -4.69 30.60 5.15
N ALA A 603 -4.10 29.42 4.96
CA ALA A 603 -4.40 28.25 5.76
C ALA A 603 -4.00 28.44 7.23
N PHE A 604 -2.90 29.15 7.50
CA PHE A 604 -2.47 29.49 8.85
C PHE A 604 -3.42 30.50 9.52
N GLY A 605 -3.81 31.57 8.81
CA GLY A 605 -4.82 32.51 9.29
C GLY A 605 -6.18 31.85 9.53
N GLN A 606 -6.57 30.89 8.68
CA GLN A 606 -7.76 30.05 8.92
C GLN A 606 -7.63 29.25 10.21
N CYS A 607 -6.48 28.62 10.45
CA CYS A 607 -6.21 27.87 11.68
C CYS A 607 -6.37 28.76 12.91
N ILE A 608 -5.73 29.94 12.93
CA ILE A 608 -5.80 30.88 14.05
C ILE A 608 -7.25 31.34 14.28
N SER A 609 -8.00 31.63 13.21
CA SER A 609 -9.37 32.18 13.32
C SER A 609 -10.38 31.27 14.04
N LEU A 610 -10.08 29.97 14.16
CA LEU A 610 -10.92 28.99 14.84
C LEU A 610 -10.81 29.06 16.37
N LEU A 611 -9.76 29.69 16.90
CA LEU A 611 -9.53 29.87 18.33
C LEU A 611 -10.47 30.93 18.94
N ASP A 612 -10.57 30.98 20.26
CA ASP A 612 -11.26 32.04 21.00
C ASP A 612 -10.48 33.37 20.93
N SER A 613 -11.17 34.48 21.23
CA SER A 613 -10.63 35.84 21.05
C SER A 613 -9.33 36.08 21.83
N ASP A 614 -9.21 35.53 23.04
CA ASP A 614 -8.01 35.66 23.88
C ASP A 614 -6.79 34.99 23.22
N ARG A 615 -6.96 33.75 22.77
CA ARG A 615 -5.88 32.99 22.13
C ARG A 615 -5.49 33.57 20.77
N ILE A 616 -6.45 34.06 19.99
CA ILE A 616 -6.14 34.77 18.74
C ILE A 616 -5.26 35.98 19.03
N SER A 617 -5.64 36.84 19.98
CA SER A 617 -4.87 38.04 20.31
C SER A 617 -3.49 37.70 20.87
N SER A 618 -3.38 36.69 21.73
CA SER A 618 -2.09 36.21 22.25
C SER A 618 -1.15 35.80 21.11
N ILE A 619 -1.62 34.94 20.20
CA ILE A 619 -0.80 34.45 19.07
C ILE A 619 -0.41 35.60 18.14
N LEU A 620 -1.34 36.51 17.83
CA LEU A 620 -1.04 37.65 16.96
C LEU A 620 -0.08 38.66 17.61
N ASN A 621 -0.13 38.82 18.93
CA ASN A 621 0.81 39.64 19.69
C ASN A 621 2.21 38.99 19.71
N THR A 622 2.31 37.68 19.97
CA THR A 622 3.58 36.93 19.90
C THR A 622 4.16 36.98 18.49
N PHE A 623 3.33 36.76 17.46
CA PHE A 623 3.75 36.91 16.07
C PHE A 623 4.24 38.33 15.74
N SER A 624 3.55 39.37 16.21
CA SER A 624 4.00 40.75 15.98
C SER A 624 5.34 41.03 16.67
N ARG A 625 5.48 40.67 17.96
CA ARG A 625 6.74 40.83 18.71
C ARG A 625 7.87 40.08 18.02
N TYR A 626 7.61 38.86 17.57
CA TYR A 626 8.60 38.02 16.91
C TYR A 626 9.05 38.60 15.56
N VAL A 627 8.11 39.01 14.69
CA VAL A 627 8.45 39.61 13.39
C VAL A 627 9.21 40.93 13.54
N ASP A 628 8.97 41.67 14.61
CA ASP A 628 9.68 42.92 14.91
C ASP A 628 11.05 42.66 15.56
N SER A 629 11.30 41.46 16.07
CA SER A 629 12.57 41.08 16.70
C SER A 629 13.73 40.92 15.69
N PRO A 630 14.99 40.99 16.15
CA PRO A 630 16.15 40.65 15.34
C PRO A 630 16.20 39.17 14.92
N SER A 631 15.60 38.27 15.69
CA SER A 631 15.60 36.82 15.45
C SER A 631 14.81 36.42 14.19
N PHE A 632 13.85 37.25 13.76
CA PHE A 632 13.10 37.00 12.55
C PHE A 632 13.92 37.37 11.29
N THR A 633 14.48 36.33 10.66
CA THR A 633 15.37 36.45 9.48
C THR A 633 14.64 36.27 8.15
N PHE A 634 13.40 35.78 8.15
CA PHE A 634 12.64 35.56 6.92
C PHE A 634 12.37 36.87 6.16
N VAL A 635 12.27 38.03 6.81
CA VAL A 635 12.31 39.34 6.13
C VAL A 635 12.95 40.38 7.03
N THR A 636 13.95 41.09 6.51
CA THR A 636 14.69 42.12 7.26
C THR A 636 14.15 43.53 7.06
N SER A 637 13.49 43.81 5.92
CA SER A 637 12.96 45.13 5.62
C SER A 637 11.67 45.45 6.39
N ASP A 638 11.54 46.67 6.90
CA ASP A 638 10.34 47.11 7.64
C ASP A 638 9.04 46.97 6.83
N LYS A 639 9.11 47.32 5.55
CA LYS A 639 7.97 47.19 4.62
C LYS A 639 7.58 45.73 4.41
N GLY A 640 8.55 44.83 4.33
CA GLY A 640 8.31 43.40 4.17
C GLY A 640 7.79 42.73 5.46
N ARG A 641 8.36 43.09 6.61
CA ARG A 641 7.85 42.72 7.95
C ARG A 641 6.41 43.18 8.12
N LYS A 642 6.12 44.44 7.80
CA LYS A 642 4.75 44.98 7.79
C LYS A 642 3.83 44.20 6.85
N TYR A 643 4.29 43.87 5.64
CA TYR A 643 3.49 43.09 4.69
C TYR A 643 3.09 41.72 5.25
N VAL A 644 4.05 41.00 5.85
CA VAL A 644 3.82 39.68 6.45
C VAL A 644 2.84 39.78 7.62
N LYS A 645 3.03 40.77 8.51
CA LYS A 645 2.11 41.05 9.63
C LYS A 645 0.70 41.33 9.14
N ASP A 646 0.57 42.30 8.24
CA ASP A 646 -0.70 42.71 7.64
C ASP A 646 -1.41 41.52 7.01
N ARG A 647 -0.69 40.64 6.31
CA ARG A 647 -1.29 39.55 5.56
C ARG A 647 -1.86 38.45 6.46
N LEU A 648 -1.14 38.05 7.50
CA LEU A 648 -1.64 37.02 8.42
C LEU A 648 -2.85 37.53 9.22
N VAL A 649 -2.78 38.77 9.71
CA VAL A 649 -3.88 39.41 10.43
C VAL A 649 -5.11 39.56 9.53
N ASP A 650 -4.92 40.01 8.29
CA ASP A 650 -5.99 40.18 7.30
C ASP A 650 -6.71 38.85 6.99
N GLU A 651 -5.97 37.76 6.77
CA GLU A 651 -6.58 36.45 6.51
C GLU A 651 -7.26 35.89 7.77
N THR A 652 -6.68 36.07 8.96
CA THR A 652 -7.30 35.65 10.23
C THR A 652 -8.65 36.33 10.44
N MET A 653 -8.70 37.66 10.31
CA MET A 653 -9.95 38.44 10.41
C MET A 653 -10.94 38.07 9.31
N ARG A 654 -10.46 37.86 8.08
CA ARG A 654 -11.32 37.40 6.98
C ARG A 654 -12.01 36.07 7.32
N PHE A 655 -11.31 35.12 7.93
CA PHE A 655 -11.91 33.83 8.28
C PHE A 655 -12.85 33.90 9.49
N ILE A 656 -12.60 34.77 10.48
CA ILE A 656 -13.58 35.05 11.54
C ILE A 656 -14.91 35.50 10.93
N SER A 657 -14.87 36.43 9.96
CA SER A 657 -16.09 36.85 9.25
C SER A 657 -16.72 35.73 8.44
N LYS A 658 -15.90 34.84 7.84
CA LYS A 658 -16.40 33.77 6.98
C LYS A 658 -17.06 32.65 7.77
N SER A 659 -16.55 32.30 8.94
CA SER A 659 -17.16 31.28 9.82
C SER A 659 -18.49 31.78 10.41
N SER A 660 -18.58 33.08 10.68
CA SER A 660 -19.77 33.74 11.21
C SER A 660 -20.74 34.23 10.13
N LYS A 661 -20.84 33.55 8.99
CA LYS A 661 -21.77 33.95 7.90
C LYS A 661 -23.24 33.89 8.31
N HIS A 662 -23.60 32.93 9.15
CA HIS A 662 -24.98 32.73 9.62
C HIS A 662 -25.34 33.67 10.78
N ASP A 663 -24.35 34.00 11.62
CA ASP A 663 -24.50 34.98 12.70
C ASP A 663 -23.39 36.04 12.61
N VAL A 664 -23.68 37.09 11.83
CA VAL A 664 -22.74 38.18 11.61
C VAL A 664 -22.44 38.94 12.90
N ARG A 665 -23.38 39.00 13.85
CA ARG A 665 -23.17 39.70 15.13
C ARG A 665 -22.10 39.00 15.94
N LEU A 666 -22.15 37.67 16.05
CA LEU A 666 -21.11 36.89 16.72
C LEU A 666 -19.72 37.12 16.11
N GLY A 667 -19.63 37.17 14.78
CA GLY A 667 -18.37 37.45 14.08
C GLY A 667 -17.83 38.85 14.37
N LEU A 668 -18.70 39.86 14.39
CA LEU A 668 -18.33 41.25 14.73
C LEU A 668 -17.88 41.39 16.18
N THR A 669 -18.58 40.74 17.12
CA THR A 669 -18.19 40.71 18.55
C THR A 669 -16.82 40.07 18.69
N LYS A 670 -16.59 38.89 18.10
CA LYS A 670 -15.30 38.21 18.12
C LYS A 670 -14.16 39.09 17.56
N MET A 671 -14.39 39.79 16.44
CA MET A 671 -13.40 40.73 15.90
C MET A 671 -13.11 41.90 16.83
N LYS A 672 -14.15 42.47 17.45
CA LYS A 672 -14.02 43.58 18.41
C LYS A 672 -13.20 43.14 19.63
N ASP A 673 -13.49 41.96 20.17
CA ASP A 673 -12.79 41.39 21.31
C ASP A 673 -11.31 41.16 20.99
N VAL A 674 -11.01 40.57 19.82
CA VAL A 674 -9.63 40.40 19.37
C VAL A 674 -8.92 41.75 19.29
N ILE A 675 -9.51 42.75 18.61
CA ILE A 675 -8.92 44.08 18.46
C ILE A 675 -8.66 44.75 19.81
N SER A 676 -9.59 44.61 20.77
CA SER A 676 -9.44 45.21 22.10
C SER A 676 -8.25 44.66 22.90
N LYS A 677 -7.79 43.44 22.56
CA LYS A 677 -6.70 42.72 23.22
C LYS A 677 -5.39 42.71 22.41
N LEU A 678 -5.39 43.27 21.20
CA LEU A 678 -4.17 43.38 20.38
C LEU A 678 -3.28 44.49 20.95
N GLN A 679 -2.03 44.15 21.24
CA GLN A 679 -0.99 45.09 21.68
C GLN A 679 -0.32 45.76 20.48
N CYS A 680 -0.47 45.20 19.28
CA CYS A 680 0.04 45.79 18.05
C CYS A 680 -1.02 46.68 17.38
N ASN A 681 -0.60 47.83 16.86
CA ASN A 681 -1.48 48.68 16.07
C ASN A 681 -1.78 48.04 14.72
N SER A 682 -2.86 47.27 14.65
CA SER A 682 -3.33 46.64 13.41
C SER A 682 -4.48 47.44 12.81
N GLY A 683 -4.15 48.50 12.07
CA GLY A 683 -5.14 49.19 11.25
C GLY A 683 -5.77 48.27 10.18
N ARG A 684 -5.14 47.12 9.85
CA ARG A 684 -5.74 46.03 9.07
C ARG A 684 -6.89 45.32 9.78
N SER A 685 -6.75 45.04 11.07
CA SER A 685 -7.82 44.47 11.88
C SER A 685 -9.01 45.43 11.94
N GLN A 686 -8.74 46.71 12.20
CA GLN A 686 -9.77 47.75 12.23
C GLN A 686 -10.46 47.88 10.88
N LEU A 687 -9.70 47.92 9.78
CA LEU A 687 -10.25 47.93 8.42
C LEU A 687 -11.24 46.79 8.22
N ARG A 688 -10.89 45.56 8.60
CA ARG A 688 -11.76 44.39 8.42
C ARG A 688 -13.01 44.47 9.27
N LEU A 689 -12.90 44.88 10.54
CA LEU A 689 -14.06 45.08 11.43
C LEU A 689 -15.05 46.08 10.82
N TYR A 690 -14.59 47.28 10.47
CA TYR A 690 -15.45 48.33 9.92
C TYR A 690 -16.00 47.98 8.54
N MET A 691 -15.21 47.29 7.71
CA MET A 691 -15.69 46.76 6.44
C MET A 691 -16.85 45.77 6.65
N GLN A 692 -16.77 44.85 7.61
CA GLN A 692 -17.85 43.89 7.86
C GLN A 692 -19.06 44.53 8.54
N LEU A 693 -18.84 45.48 9.46
CA LEU A 693 -19.91 46.24 10.11
C LEU A 693 -20.79 46.94 9.07
N VAL A 694 -20.16 47.66 8.14
CA VAL A 694 -20.85 48.38 7.06
C VAL A 694 -21.38 47.44 5.99
N LYS A 695 -20.66 46.35 5.68
CA LYS A 695 -21.16 45.35 4.74
C LYS A 695 -22.48 44.73 5.22
N ASN A 696 -22.63 44.53 6.52
CA ASN A 696 -23.84 43.98 7.13
C ASN A 696 -24.97 45.02 7.25
N ASP A 697 -24.62 46.26 7.57
CA ASP A 697 -25.55 47.37 7.72
C ASP A 697 -24.97 48.62 7.04
N PRO A 698 -25.28 48.83 5.75
CA PRO A 698 -24.65 49.89 4.95
C PRO A 698 -24.92 51.30 5.45
N GLN A 699 -26.07 51.55 6.12
CA GLN A 699 -26.42 52.88 6.62
C GLN A 699 -25.46 53.36 7.72
N LYS A 700 -24.86 52.42 8.46
CA LYS A 700 -23.81 52.74 9.45
C LYS A 700 -22.61 53.47 8.84
N SER A 701 -22.40 53.39 7.53
CA SER A 701 -21.34 54.18 6.89
C SER A 701 -21.49 55.69 7.14
N ILE A 702 -22.72 56.20 7.12
CA ILE A 702 -23.04 57.62 7.36
C ILE A 702 -23.06 57.90 8.87
N GLU A 703 -23.69 57.04 9.66
CA GLU A 703 -23.75 57.19 11.13
C GLU A 703 -22.36 57.26 11.75
N LEU A 704 -21.42 56.43 11.29
CA LEU A 704 -20.04 56.45 11.76
C LEU A 704 -19.34 57.79 11.49
N LEU A 705 -19.60 58.44 10.35
CA LEU A 705 -19.04 59.77 10.09
C LEU A 705 -19.59 60.82 11.05
N HIS A 706 -20.90 60.81 11.31
CA HIS A 706 -21.51 61.77 12.24
C HIS A 706 -21.07 61.53 13.69
N ASN A 707 -21.03 60.26 14.12
CA ASN A 707 -20.64 59.88 15.48
C ASN A 707 -19.20 60.27 15.82
N TYR A 708 -18.31 60.34 14.82
CA TYR A 708 -16.91 60.71 15.01
C TYR A 708 -16.55 62.09 14.43
N LYS A 709 -17.54 62.95 14.15
CA LYS A 709 -17.32 64.27 13.53
C LYS A 709 -16.36 65.15 14.33
N ASP A 710 -16.46 65.08 15.67
CA ASP A 710 -15.66 65.87 16.61
C ASP A 710 -14.31 65.20 16.93
N ARG A 711 -14.13 63.93 16.53
CA ARG A 711 -12.92 63.12 16.75
C ARG A 711 -12.43 62.47 15.46
N LYS A 712 -12.21 63.28 14.43
CA LYS A 712 -11.86 62.80 13.07
C LYS A 712 -10.61 61.92 13.01
N SER A 713 -9.66 62.09 13.93
CA SER A 713 -8.45 61.26 14.03
C SER A 713 -8.73 59.79 14.33
N TYR A 714 -9.88 59.48 14.91
CA TYR A 714 -10.30 58.10 15.20
C TYR A 714 -10.59 57.31 13.92
N LEU A 715 -11.26 57.93 12.93
CA LEU A 715 -11.51 57.33 11.62
C LEU A 715 -10.27 57.49 10.74
N THR A 716 -9.24 56.69 11.04
CA THR A 716 -8.02 56.63 10.24
C THR A 716 -8.30 56.30 8.77
N ASN A 717 -7.36 56.61 7.87
CA ASN A 717 -7.50 56.29 6.45
C ASN A 717 -7.79 54.80 6.20
N GLU A 718 -7.32 53.90 7.08
CA GLU A 718 -7.57 52.45 6.95
C GLU A 718 -9.01 52.09 7.33
N ILE A 719 -9.57 52.72 8.36
CA ILE A 719 -10.97 52.56 8.75
C ILE A 719 -11.89 53.12 7.66
N ILE A 720 -11.64 54.33 7.18
CA ILE A 720 -12.39 54.94 6.07
C ILE A 720 -12.35 54.06 4.82
N ARG A 721 -11.19 53.47 4.51
CA ARG A 721 -11.05 52.49 3.43
C ARG A 721 -11.91 51.25 3.70
N GLY A 722 -11.93 50.74 4.93
CA GLY A 722 -12.80 49.65 5.35
C GLY A 722 -14.29 49.95 5.15
N ILE A 723 -14.76 51.11 5.63
CA ILE A 723 -16.15 51.58 5.45
C ILE A 723 -16.49 51.65 3.96
N SER A 724 -15.62 52.30 3.17
CA SER A 724 -15.77 52.42 1.71
C SER A 724 -15.91 51.07 1.03
N SER A 725 -15.02 50.13 1.34
CA SER A 725 -15.08 48.76 0.81
C SER A 725 -16.33 48.00 1.29
N GLY A 726 -16.79 48.26 2.52
CA GLY A 726 -18.03 47.70 3.06
C GLY A 726 -19.25 48.09 2.24
N ILE A 727 -19.35 49.37 1.84
CA ILE A 727 -20.40 49.88 0.94
C ILE A 727 -20.31 49.19 -0.42
N LEU A 728 -19.12 49.20 -1.04
CA LEU A 728 -18.97 48.69 -2.41
C LEU A 728 -19.18 47.16 -2.51
N LEU A 729 -18.92 46.42 -1.44
CA LEU A 729 -18.98 44.96 -1.41
C LEU A 729 -20.23 44.40 -0.70
N THR A 730 -21.15 45.24 -0.19
CA THR A 730 -22.37 44.73 0.44
C THR A 730 -23.25 43.98 -0.55
N THR A 731 -23.95 42.97 -0.05
CA THR A 731 -25.01 42.27 -0.78
C THR A 731 -26.40 42.66 -0.29
N LYS A 732 -26.49 43.60 0.67
CA LYS A 732 -27.74 44.12 1.22
C LYS A 732 -28.37 45.22 0.37
N LEU A 733 -27.56 45.78 -0.53
CA LEU A 733 -27.97 46.78 -1.51
C LEU A 733 -27.72 46.24 -2.91
N ASP A 734 -28.56 46.63 -3.86
CA ASP A 734 -28.29 46.38 -5.27
C ASP A 734 -27.06 47.18 -5.74
N GLN A 735 -26.65 47.00 -7.00
CA GLN A 735 -25.44 47.65 -7.50
C GLN A 735 -25.58 49.19 -7.59
N LYS A 736 -26.77 49.70 -7.90
CA LYS A 736 -27.05 51.13 -8.08
C LYS A 736 -27.14 51.82 -6.73
N GLU A 737 -27.86 51.23 -5.78
CA GLU A 737 -27.95 51.65 -4.38
C GLU A 737 -26.56 51.70 -3.73
N ARG A 738 -25.68 50.73 -4.00
CA ARG A 738 -24.28 50.78 -3.54
C ARG A 738 -23.54 52.00 -4.06
N LEU A 739 -23.70 52.31 -5.36
CA LEU A 739 -23.06 53.47 -5.97
C LEU A 739 -23.61 54.78 -5.39
N VAL A 740 -24.93 54.90 -5.24
CA VAL A 740 -25.59 56.06 -4.64
C VAL A 740 -25.14 56.27 -3.20
N LEU A 741 -25.15 55.21 -2.38
CA LEU A 741 -24.69 55.29 -1.00
C LEU A 741 -23.20 55.64 -0.92
N PHE A 742 -22.37 55.10 -1.81
CA PHE A 742 -20.96 55.45 -1.87
C PHE A 742 -20.75 56.93 -2.21
N ILE A 743 -21.46 57.47 -3.20
CA ILE A 743 -21.41 58.91 -3.53
C ILE A 743 -21.87 59.76 -2.35
N ARG A 744 -22.99 59.39 -1.71
CA ARG A 744 -23.50 60.09 -0.52
C ARG A 744 -22.46 60.08 0.61
N PHE A 745 -21.90 58.92 0.94
CA PHE A 745 -20.84 58.77 1.93
C PHE A 745 -19.64 59.68 1.64
N ARG A 746 -19.24 59.79 0.37
CA ARG A 746 -18.11 60.64 -0.06
C ARG A 746 -18.42 62.13 0.02
N ASN A 747 -19.65 62.55 -0.26
CA ASN A 747 -20.09 63.93 -0.10
C ASN A 747 -20.14 64.30 1.37
N GLU A 748 -20.73 63.45 2.22
CA GLU A 748 -20.78 63.65 3.67
C GLU A 748 -19.38 63.70 4.29
N MET A 749 -18.46 62.85 3.84
CA MET A 749 -17.05 62.94 4.23
C MET A 749 -16.45 64.32 3.91
N GLY A 750 -16.78 64.91 2.76
CA GLY A 750 -16.32 66.23 2.36
C GLY A 750 -16.91 67.34 3.24
N VAL A 751 -18.22 67.32 3.45
CA VAL A 751 -18.95 68.28 4.30
C VAL A 751 -18.43 68.26 5.73
N LEU A 752 -18.22 67.06 6.29
CA LEU A 752 -17.70 66.89 7.65
C LEU A 752 -16.17 67.09 7.74
N GLY A 753 -15.49 67.43 6.65
CA GLY A 753 -14.06 67.76 6.63
C GLY A 753 -13.12 66.56 6.89
N TYR A 754 -13.52 65.35 6.50
CA TYR A 754 -12.63 64.18 6.49
C TYR A 754 -11.70 64.21 5.27
N LYS A 755 -10.56 63.51 5.37
CA LYS A 755 -9.63 63.35 4.24
C LYS A 755 -10.30 62.57 3.11
N ASN A 756 -10.65 63.26 2.03
CA ASN A 756 -11.44 62.70 0.93
C ASN A 756 -10.59 62.03 -0.17
N LYS A 757 -9.55 61.24 0.18
CA LYS A 757 -8.72 60.54 -0.82
C LYS A 757 -9.16 59.07 -0.98
N VAL A 758 -9.49 58.66 -2.22
CA VAL A 758 -9.80 57.25 -2.53
C VAL A 758 -8.50 56.47 -2.74
N GLY A 759 -8.32 55.38 -1.99
CA GLY A 759 -7.18 54.48 -2.14
C GLY A 759 -7.28 53.60 -3.39
N LYS A 760 -6.14 53.10 -3.89
CA LYS A 760 -6.08 52.30 -5.12
C LYS A 760 -6.99 51.06 -5.10
N SER A 761 -7.08 50.35 -3.97
CA SER A 761 -7.92 49.15 -3.85
C SER A 761 -9.42 49.48 -3.93
N THR A 762 -9.86 50.50 -3.20
CA THR A 762 -11.25 50.99 -3.22
C THR A 762 -11.62 51.55 -4.59
N ALA A 763 -10.67 52.20 -5.29
CA ALA A 763 -10.88 52.62 -6.66
C ALA A 763 -11.11 51.42 -7.59
N ILE A 764 -10.36 50.33 -7.44
CA ILE A 764 -10.58 49.10 -8.21
C ILE A 764 -11.95 48.46 -7.89
N GLU A 765 -12.37 48.45 -6.62
CA GLU A 765 -13.70 47.97 -6.22
C GLU A 765 -14.83 48.80 -6.83
N LEU A 766 -14.68 50.13 -6.79
CA LEU A 766 -15.63 51.05 -7.43
C LEU A 766 -15.69 50.82 -8.94
N LEU A 767 -14.54 50.65 -9.60
CA LEU A 767 -14.49 50.35 -11.03
C LEU A 767 -15.18 49.03 -11.36
N ASN A 768 -15.01 47.99 -10.55
CA ASN A 768 -15.73 46.73 -10.74
C ASN A 768 -17.24 46.90 -10.60
N LEU A 769 -17.71 47.69 -9.63
CA LEU A 769 -19.13 48.00 -9.46
C LEU A 769 -19.69 48.75 -10.67
N VAL A 770 -18.98 49.78 -11.11
CA VAL A 770 -19.35 50.61 -12.27
C VAL A 770 -19.37 49.78 -13.56
N SER A 771 -18.38 48.90 -13.78
CA SER A 771 -18.38 48.00 -14.92
C SER A 771 -19.55 47.00 -14.88
N ALA A 772 -19.88 46.46 -13.70
CA ALA A 772 -21.02 45.55 -13.56
C ALA A 772 -22.35 46.25 -13.88
N LEU A 773 -22.53 47.49 -13.42
CA LEU A 773 -23.69 48.30 -13.76
C LEU A 773 -23.79 48.59 -15.27
N ALA A 774 -22.67 48.90 -15.91
CA ALA A 774 -22.62 49.13 -17.35
C ALA A 774 -22.98 47.88 -18.18
N GLU A 775 -22.70 46.68 -17.67
CA GLU A 775 -23.10 45.41 -18.30
C GLU A 775 -24.61 45.14 -18.21
N HIS A 776 -25.31 45.67 -17.18
CA HIS A 776 -26.70 45.31 -16.89
C HIS A 776 -27.74 46.39 -17.22
N GLU A 777 -27.43 47.69 -17.11
CA GLU A 777 -28.47 48.76 -17.10
C GLU A 777 -28.52 49.65 -18.36
N ARG A 778 -27.88 49.28 -19.49
CA ARG A 778 -27.85 50.10 -20.74
C ARG A 778 -27.55 51.60 -20.47
N MET A 779 -26.64 51.90 -19.56
CA MET A 779 -26.23 53.29 -19.30
C MET A 779 -25.41 53.86 -20.47
N ASP A 780 -25.41 55.20 -20.61
CA ASP A 780 -24.60 55.91 -21.61
C ASP A 780 -23.11 55.61 -21.42
N PHE A 781 -22.65 54.72 -22.28
CA PHE A 781 -21.38 54.03 -22.17
C PHE A 781 -20.19 54.98 -22.37
N GLU A 782 -20.35 56.02 -23.19
CA GLU A 782 -19.26 56.94 -23.52
C GLU A 782 -18.91 57.84 -22.32
N HIS A 783 -19.92 58.34 -21.60
CA HIS A 783 -19.72 59.12 -20.39
C HIS A 783 -19.07 58.31 -19.25
N LEU A 784 -19.48 57.05 -19.08
CA LEU A 784 -18.91 56.13 -18.09
C LEU A 784 -17.47 55.75 -18.41
N PHE A 785 -17.16 55.49 -19.69
CA PHE A 785 -15.82 55.14 -20.15
C PHE A 785 -14.85 56.31 -19.98
N ASP A 786 -15.27 57.53 -20.33
CA ASP A 786 -14.47 58.74 -20.16
C ASP A 786 -14.22 59.05 -18.69
N PHE A 787 -15.26 58.93 -17.86
CA PHE A 787 -15.12 59.07 -16.41
C PHE A 787 -14.13 58.05 -15.83
N VAL A 788 -14.28 56.77 -16.17
CA VAL A 788 -13.40 55.69 -15.69
C VAL A 788 -11.95 55.92 -16.16
N SER A 789 -11.74 56.34 -17.41
CA SER A 789 -10.42 56.58 -17.98
C SER A 789 -9.71 57.75 -17.28
N ARG A 790 -10.37 58.92 -17.17
CA ARG A 790 -9.83 60.09 -16.46
C ARG A 790 -9.64 59.84 -14.96
N TYR A 791 -10.56 59.11 -14.34
CA TYR A 791 -10.47 58.75 -12.92
C TYR A 791 -9.34 57.77 -12.64
N THR A 792 -9.14 56.75 -13.50
CA THR A 792 -8.04 55.79 -13.32
C THR A 792 -6.66 56.40 -13.54
N GLU A 793 -6.56 57.38 -14.45
CA GLU A 793 -5.35 58.17 -14.69
C GLU A 793 -4.99 59.06 -13.51
N SER A 794 -5.94 59.87 -13.03
CA SER A 794 -5.74 60.77 -11.89
C SER A 794 -5.44 60.04 -10.57
N LYS A 795 -5.73 58.74 -10.46
CA LYS A 795 -5.43 57.90 -9.28
C LYS A 795 -4.22 56.97 -9.45
N HIS A 796 -3.47 57.10 -10.54
CA HIS A 796 -2.27 56.29 -10.83
C HIS A 796 -2.54 54.78 -10.72
N ILE A 797 -3.66 54.33 -11.28
CA ILE A 797 -3.99 52.90 -11.39
C ILE A 797 -3.09 52.27 -12.46
N PRO A 798 -2.46 51.11 -12.20
CA PRO A 798 -1.55 50.47 -13.15
C PRO A 798 -2.15 50.28 -14.55
N ALA A 799 -1.37 50.55 -15.60
CA ALA A 799 -1.81 50.52 -17.00
C ALA A 799 -2.47 49.19 -17.41
N TYR A 800 -1.98 48.05 -16.91
CA TYR A 800 -2.56 46.74 -17.20
C TYR A 800 -3.98 46.57 -16.62
N ILE A 801 -4.26 47.17 -15.45
CA ILE A 801 -5.60 47.18 -14.85
C ILE A 801 -6.51 48.08 -15.68
N ARG A 802 -6.02 49.27 -16.08
CA ARG A 802 -6.75 50.20 -16.94
C ARG A 802 -7.16 49.55 -18.27
N ARG A 803 -6.23 48.86 -18.95
CA ARG A 803 -6.53 48.09 -20.17
C ARG A 803 -7.59 47.03 -19.93
N LYS A 804 -7.44 46.21 -18.89
CA LYS A 804 -8.41 45.15 -18.56
C LYS A 804 -9.82 45.71 -18.34
N PHE A 805 -9.96 46.87 -17.70
CA PHE A 805 -11.26 47.53 -17.53
C PHE A 805 -11.77 48.12 -18.85
N ALA A 806 -10.91 48.76 -19.64
CA ALA A 806 -11.27 49.26 -20.96
C ALA A 806 -11.76 48.13 -21.88
N ASP A 807 -11.10 46.97 -21.87
CA ASP A 807 -11.48 45.79 -22.65
C ASP A 807 -12.83 45.22 -22.19
N ARG A 808 -13.07 45.13 -20.87
CA ARG A 808 -14.35 44.68 -20.31
C ARG A 808 -15.50 45.61 -20.66
N LEU A 809 -15.28 46.92 -20.51
CA LEU A 809 -16.26 47.92 -20.90
C LEU A 809 -16.54 47.80 -22.41
N ARG A 810 -15.51 47.75 -23.28
CA ARG A 810 -15.70 47.58 -24.73
C ARG A 810 -16.53 46.34 -25.06
N ALA A 811 -16.23 45.20 -24.43
CA ALA A 811 -17.01 43.98 -24.60
C ALA A 811 -18.48 44.12 -24.15
N ALA A 812 -18.76 44.91 -23.10
CA ALA A 812 -20.12 45.23 -22.67
C ALA A 812 -20.86 46.12 -23.69
N ARG A 813 -20.17 47.11 -24.27
CA ARG A 813 -20.69 47.95 -25.37
C ARG A 813 -21.07 47.11 -26.58
N ASP A 814 -20.18 46.21 -27.00
CA ASP A 814 -20.39 45.37 -28.17
C ASP A 814 -21.58 44.41 -27.97
N LYS A 815 -21.75 43.86 -26.76
CA LYS A 815 -22.94 43.09 -26.38
C LYS A 815 -24.23 43.92 -26.39
N SER A 816 -24.17 45.18 -25.97
CA SER A 816 -25.35 46.07 -25.96
C SER A 816 -25.78 46.52 -27.36
N LYS A 817 -24.88 46.46 -28.36
CA LYS A 817 -25.15 46.79 -29.76
C LYS A 817 -25.59 45.58 -30.61
N GLY A 818 -25.37 44.35 -30.12
CA GLY A 818 -25.69 43.10 -30.81
C GLY A 818 -27.02 42.45 -30.40
N LEU A 819 -27.81 43.11 -29.56
CA LEU A 819 -29.20 42.83 -29.17
C LEU A 819 -30.05 44.02 -29.62
#